data_AF-A0A1Q9D558-F1
#
_entry.id   AF-A0A1Q9D558-F1
#
_cell.length_a   1.000
_cell.length_b   1.000
_cell.length_c   1.000
_cell.angle_alpha   90.00
_cell.angle_beta   90.00
_cell.angle_gamma   90.00
#
_symmetry.space_group_name_H-M   'P 1'
#
loop_
_entity.id
_entity.type
_entity.pdbx_description
1 polymer ?
#
loop_
_entity_poly.entity_id
_entity_poly.type
_entity_poly.pdbx_seq_one_letter_code
_entity_poly.pdbx_strand_id
1 'polypeptide(L)'
;MACNGLKVAVATYNLYWWCVSNKFGNCPQFAFGTGFTQLYQRISSNPVDLIGFQECENVEQVVAGAGPALSNFGYYSTPSGNDAPMAWSWARFKVLEGPASEWIAQDSYSPRWLNWVRLLEYSSNTVIFFANTHGPLGQCTGERGQQVADAYWRSIWNHKKHKDVVIFTGDFNCRIWDQTLVSLREKLEDAAWDTVFQGADHIFAEHGVGLCSQESILGAPSDHQFLKAVLLPHGGPEPPKPPEHDKSQNRSVDATAKASELKVATPAPDREADTTMVLGSVMGSAYAAYSYNQGRFQFDAGQKQTSAHQMINMRIQQWQLFREDIRDLFNLTTSHMSTYMVIGTLFLGFSVSFIWYCPTFPGHPAWLKLLWVNTSAGALCYSFLAVWLAMHGAIAAQSASVQLLTRAIRPPYPTAMELQRVQHQLAQYEAAPSKFFRPPNLLGQERQGQDVPHAAHDPHNLTLQSTVNSTTSAAQVSDALAEEAAQAMAVQQGSGSSDLPNPWESEPGLSAELGVHVKLFQQLQNSFLPFDAYARVCLIACASNLMPALTYFWIAHQNWTDPGAMLATVICSCALMFTTLVLYKLDFYVEKQRMRIYKAVVVCAPLVSCAAVQSWAHARHVGGGWHVAEELVQWLLVFATCLLHLLWKLLFIWEARPSKEDLNLPMSFRSVRYLDIFGSLRRRQADERRRFEQALRKRVPGSQNDGDSSEPSGNLSAEQVLGMIERVLMINQSSDQDQDILRSDEVQTLQRSRERLLALGPPGLSAEEPDLEIWFQREITAGTRRPLVFYINLDTFETAWAPSAPHLDIATLLREAERLTGRRERTRQNESGRGMQRFEVDGAERQVPPSDDGRTSLVDTMSAAQRPFLPTMRRPGSSHEQSSMPWKYFMQITLSLIMAWLVTTVYCLVRPDAGTRTQLMQMRSWPHDFFEPVAMSCVGDQFFLGDRFGMYASQLAATGEPGRFEEIGTGPEQNGHGRHSGHMGHMPWAPFASVAAVKSEPTQILVLQHDGRVIWELHRNYNKIWNISSRLPEPVRAIAVIGEALADHECAGYGEQPWGILASSWAGETLVLCPKEGTLHPRRRISKMEVHGRMVDAIGMHLTSTSLWVLAKSVEDGSSWLVRQSRSGAKDIHQLPRGRSWATGFCGVGPSSSNVSEEPDMVILAGLSLTSSNPELWQVRMGKAGLHFLPG
;
A
#
# COMPACT_ATOMS: atom_id res chain seq x y z
N MET A 1 27.81 -37.09 -6.10
CA MET A 1 29.28 -37.21 -6.20
C MET A 1 29.86 -36.90 -4.82
N ALA A 2 30.90 -37.60 -4.38
CA ALA A 2 31.50 -37.32 -3.07
C ALA A 2 32.27 -35.99 -3.12
N CYS A 3 31.90 -35.05 -2.25
CA CYS A 3 32.56 -33.74 -2.18
C CYS A 3 33.90 -33.81 -1.43
N ASN A 4 34.91 -34.35 -2.11
CA ASN A 4 36.27 -34.48 -1.63
C ASN A 4 37.11 -33.30 -2.15
N GLY A 5 37.57 -32.41 -1.27
CA GLY A 5 38.33 -31.22 -1.63
C GLY A 5 38.12 -30.07 -0.65
N LEU A 6 38.76 -28.93 -0.90
CA LEU A 6 38.59 -27.72 -0.12
C LEU A 6 37.19 -27.12 -0.36
N LYS A 7 36.41 -26.99 0.72
CA LYS A 7 35.02 -26.51 0.67
C LYS A 7 34.90 -25.07 1.16
N VAL A 8 34.26 -24.19 0.41
CA VAL A 8 33.94 -22.82 0.84
C VAL A 8 32.43 -22.73 1.05
N ALA A 9 32.00 -22.44 2.28
CA ALA A 9 30.61 -22.17 2.61
C ALA A 9 30.27 -20.70 2.34
N VAL A 10 29.26 -20.46 1.52
CA VAL A 10 28.83 -19.14 1.08
C VAL A 10 27.36 -18.96 1.43
N ALA A 11 26.98 -17.77 1.87
CA ALA A 11 25.56 -17.43 2.05
C ALA A 11 25.21 -16.05 1.48
N THR A 12 23.92 -15.88 1.17
CA THR A 12 23.29 -14.59 0.91
C THR A 12 22.10 -14.43 1.83
N TYR A 13 21.89 -13.22 2.35
CA TYR A 13 20.80 -12.95 3.28
C TYR A 13 20.38 -11.49 3.29
N ASN A 14 19.22 -11.21 2.70
CA ASN A 14 18.53 -9.93 2.83
C ASN A 14 17.98 -9.82 4.26
N LEU A 15 18.34 -8.75 4.97
CA LEU A 15 18.07 -8.63 6.41
C LEU A 15 16.73 -7.98 6.74
N TYR A 16 16.06 -7.36 5.76
CA TYR A 16 14.82 -6.61 5.98
C TYR A 16 14.94 -5.61 7.16
N TRP A 17 16.04 -4.84 7.15
CA TRP A 17 16.56 -4.17 8.33
C TRP A 17 15.56 -3.25 9.04
N TRP A 18 14.70 -2.56 8.29
CA TRP A 18 13.76 -1.60 8.87
C TRP A 18 12.67 -2.32 9.69
N CYS A 19 12.29 -3.54 9.30
CA CYS A 19 11.40 -4.37 10.08
C CYS A 19 12.14 -5.00 11.26
N VAL A 20 13.33 -5.59 11.04
CA VAL A 20 14.13 -6.23 12.09
C VAL A 20 14.53 -5.26 13.20
N SER A 21 14.78 -3.99 12.86
CA SER A 21 15.06 -2.92 13.82
C SER A 21 13.79 -2.29 14.42
N ASN A 22 12.60 -2.67 13.95
CA ASN A 22 11.33 -1.99 14.21
C ASN A 22 11.41 -0.47 13.96
N LYS A 23 12.17 -0.05 12.94
CA LYS A 23 12.25 1.36 12.56
C LYS A 23 10.87 1.82 12.10
N PHE A 24 10.53 3.04 12.48
CA PHE A 24 9.22 3.65 12.23
C PHE A 24 8.03 2.94 12.88
N GLY A 25 8.26 1.95 13.76
CA GLY A 25 7.18 1.17 14.37
C GLY A 25 6.51 0.18 13.40
N ASN A 26 7.16 -0.14 12.26
CA ASN A 26 6.57 -0.99 11.22
C ASN A 26 6.42 -2.45 11.64
N CYS A 27 7.25 -2.93 12.58
CA CYS A 27 7.22 -4.32 13.05
C CYS A 27 7.32 -4.37 14.58
N PRO A 28 6.23 -4.02 15.31
CA PRO A 28 6.25 -3.93 16.77
C PRO A 28 6.65 -5.22 17.49
N GLN A 29 6.46 -6.38 16.86
CA GLN A 29 6.93 -7.68 17.35
C GLN A 29 8.47 -7.74 17.50
N PHE A 30 9.19 -6.89 16.77
CA PHE A 30 10.64 -6.78 16.80
C PHE A 30 11.15 -5.58 17.64
N ALA A 31 10.25 -4.91 18.37
CA ALA A 31 10.61 -3.84 19.29
C ALA A 31 11.62 -4.30 20.35
N PHE A 32 12.33 -3.35 20.95
CA PHE A 32 13.35 -3.63 21.98
C PHE A 32 14.51 -4.53 21.50
N GLY A 33 14.78 -4.56 20.19
CA GLY A 33 15.90 -5.29 19.60
C GLY A 33 15.67 -6.81 19.47
N THR A 34 14.46 -7.30 19.70
CA THR A 34 14.15 -8.74 19.58
C THR A 34 14.36 -9.26 18.16
N GLY A 35 14.09 -8.44 17.13
CA GLY A 35 14.41 -8.77 15.75
C GLY A 35 15.91 -9.01 15.56
N PHE A 36 16.77 -8.08 15.97
CA PHE A 36 18.22 -8.27 15.89
C PHE A 36 18.71 -9.51 16.64
N THR A 37 18.17 -9.83 17.82
CA THR A 37 18.51 -11.06 18.54
C THR A 37 18.21 -12.32 17.72
N GLN A 38 17.03 -12.39 17.09
CA GLN A 38 16.68 -13.52 16.22
C GLN A 38 17.56 -13.57 14.97
N LEU A 39 17.87 -12.40 14.40
CA LEU A 39 18.77 -12.27 13.25
C LEU A 39 20.16 -12.82 13.57
N TYR A 40 20.74 -12.41 14.71
CA TYR A 40 22.04 -12.89 15.15
C TYR A 40 22.04 -14.40 15.39
N GLN A 41 20.98 -14.92 16.02
CA GLN A 41 20.82 -16.35 16.23
C GLN A 41 20.73 -17.13 14.89
N ARG A 42 20.05 -16.57 13.89
CA ARG A 42 19.98 -17.16 12.54
C ARG A 42 21.37 -17.30 11.93
N ILE A 43 22.14 -16.21 11.94
CA ILE A 43 23.49 -16.18 11.37
C ILE A 43 24.40 -17.12 12.17
N SER A 44 24.36 -17.05 13.50
CA SER A 44 25.25 -17.83 14.37
C SER A 44 25.04 -19.33 14.29
N SER A 45 23.81 -19.76 14.00
CA SER A 45 23.45 -21.18 13.87
C SER A 45 23.85 -21.77 12.51
N ASN A 46 24.30 -20.94 11.56
CA ASN A 46 24.62 -21.33 10.20
C ASN A 46 26.04 -20.89 9.83
N PRO A 47 27.08 -21.69 10.17
CA PRO A 47 28.46 -21.35 9.87
C PRO A 47 28.70 -21.18 8.37
N VAL A 48 29.44 -20.13 8.02
CA VAL A 48 29.79 -19.74 6.64
C VAL A 48 31.24 -19.25 6.62
N ASP A 49 31.82 -19.10 5.42
CA ASP A 49 33.14 -18.51 5.18
C ASP A 49 33.05 -17.14 4.50
N LEU A 50 32.04 -16.97 3.62
CA LEU A 50 31.69 -15.76 2.89
C LEU A 50 30.19 -15.49 3.06
N ILE A 51 29.80 -14.24 3.27
CA ILE A 51 28.39 -13.86 3.36
C ILE A 51 28.12 -12.50 2.72
N GLY A 52 27.11 -12.46 1.86
CA GLY A 52 26.55 -11.25 1.29
C GLY A 52 25.29 -10.84 2.06
N PHE A 53 25.17 -9.57 2.43
CA PHE A 53 23.99 -9.02 3.06
C PHE A 53 23.30 -8.05 2.12
N GLN A 54 21.98 -7.98 2.18
CA GLN A 54 21.19 -6.95 1.49
C GLN A 54 20.29 -6.28 2.50
N GLU A 55 19.85 -5.06 2.20
CA GLU A 55 19.05 -4.28 3.13
C GLU A 55 19.73 -4.21 4.50
N CYS A 56 21.01 -3.84 4.53
CA CYS A 56 21.81 -3.78 5.76
C CYS A 56 22.43 -2.38 5.96
N GLU A 57 21.86 -1.58 6.87
CA GLU A 57 22.40 -0.24 7.19
C GLU A 57 23.72 -0.30 7.97
N ASN A 58 23.94 -1.31 8.80
CA ASN A 58 25.08 -1.40 9.69
C ASN A 58 25.63 -2.84 9.78
N VAL A 59 26.52 -3.19 8.85
CA VAL A 59 27.15 -4.52 8.81
C VAL A 59 28.04 -4.78 10.02
N GLU A 60 28.67 -3.75 10.59
CA GLU A 60 29.49 -3.88 11.80
C GLU A 60 28.66 -4.41 12.97
N GLN A 61 27.46 -3.84 13.17
CA GLN A 61 26.52 -4.30 14.17
C GLN A 61 26.11 -5.76 13.94
N VAL A 62 25.85 -6.16 12.69
CA VAL A 62 25.42 -7.54 12.35
C VAL A 62 26.55 -8.54 12.60
N VAL A 63 27.76 -8.24 12.16
CA VAL A 63 28.94 -9.08 12.36
C VAL A 63 29.28 -9.20 13.85
N ALA A 64 29.27 -8.08 14.60
CA ALA A 64 29.51 -8.09 16.03
C ALA A 64 28.41 -8.83 16.81
N GLY A 65 27.15 -8.64 16.42
CA GLY A 65 25.98 -9.24 17.06
C GLY A 65 25.87 -10.75 16.88
N ALA A 66 26.30 -11.28 15.73
CA ALA A 66 26.35 -12.73 15.46
C ALA A 66 27.37 -13.48 16.35
N GLY A 67 28.17 -12.76 17.13
CA GLY A 67 29.03 -13.32 18.16
C GLY A 67 30.15 -14.21 17.60
N PRO A 68 30.51 -15.33 18.27
CA PRO A 68 31.65 -16.15 17.88
C PRO A 68 31.61 -16.71 16.45
N ALA A 69 30.42 -16.80 15.84
CA ALA A 69 30.28 -17.30 14.48
C ALA A 69 30.95 -16.39 13.44
N LEU A 70 30.90 -15.06 13.65
CA LEU A 70 31.49 -14.06 12.75
C LEU A 70 32.58 -13.21 13.44
N SER A 71 33.01 -13.53 14.66
CA SER A 71 33.97 -12.70 15.41
C SER A 71 35.34 -12.56 14.73
N ASN A 72 35.67 -13.47 13.81
CA ASN A 72 36.91 -13.46 13.02
C ASN A 72 36.69 -12.98 11.57
N PHE A 73 35.59 -12.28 11.29
CA PHE A 73 35.26 -11.81 9.95
C PHE A 73 35.69 -10.36 9.72
N GLY A 74 36.28 -10.12 8.57
CA GLY A 74 36.31 -8.78 7.97
C GLY A 74 35.01 -8.50 7.25
N TYR A 75 34.69 -7.21 7.14
CA TYR A 75 33.51 -6.76 6.42
C TYR A 75 33.82 -5.51 5.60
N TYR A 76 32.97 -5.27 4.61
CA TYR A 76 32.96 -4.02 3.85
C TYR A 76 31.67 -3.26 4.16
N SER A 77 31.81 -2.12 4.84
CA SER A 77 30.74 -1.15 4.98
C SER A 77 30.72 -0.27 3.74
N THR A 78 29.58 -0.27 3.07
CA THR A 78 29.39 0.36 1.76
C THR A 78 29.18 1.87 1.91
N PRO A 79 29.43 2.67 0.84
CA PRO A 79 29.11 4.10 0.86
C PRO A 79 27.62 4.37 1.14
N SER A 80 27.31 5.56 1.67
CA SER A 80 25.93 5.96 1.96
C SER A 80 25.02 5.79 0.74
N GLY A 81 23.91 5.06 0.91
CA GLY A 81 22.95 4.75 -0.16
C GLY A 81 23.13 3.39 -0.83
N ASN A 82 24.19 2.64 -0.50
CA ASN A 82 24.37 1.24 -0.89
C ASN A 82 24.10 0.35 0.33
N ASP A 83 23.13 -0.55 0.21
CA ASP A 83 22.60 -1.38 1.28
C ASP A 83 22.99 -2.86 1.15
N ALA A 84 24.02 -3.17 0.34
CA ALA A 84 24.44 -4.55 0.04
C ALA A 84 25.86 -4.92 0.55
N PRO A 85 26.20 -4.69 1.84
CA PRO A 85 27.52 -4.97 2.38
C PRO A 85 27.86 -6.48 2.39
N MET A 86 29.11 -6.81 2.67
CA MET A 86 29.61 -8.20 2.62
C MET A 86 30.63 -8.47 3.72
N ALA A 87 30.78 -9.74 4.11
CA ALA A 87 31.77 -10.17 5.11
C ALA A 87 32.45 -11.50 4.74
N TRP A 88 33.68 -11.68 5.21
CA TRP A 88 34.52 -12.86 4.94
C TRP A 88 35.42 -13.21 6.12
N SER A 89 35.75 -14.50 6.29
CA SER A 89 36.62 -14.98 7.37
C SER A 89 38.09 -14.58 7.19
N TRP A 90 38.66 -13.77 8.10
CA TRP A 90 40.09 -13.44 8.09
C TRP A 90 40.99 -14.63 8.41
N ALA A 91 40.47 -15.61 9.15
CA ALA A 91 41.22 -16.83 9.45
C ALA A 91 41.49 -17.66 8.19
N ARG A 92 40.67 -17.46 7.15
CA ARG A 92 40.72 -18.26 5.92
C ARG A 92 41.21 -17.48 4.70
N PHE A 93 40.94 -16.18 4.65
CA PHE A 93 41.20 -15.35 3.49
C PHE A 93 42.12 -14.17 3.80
N LYS A 94 42.99 -13.86 2.84
CA LYS A 94 43.73 -12.60 2.76
C LYS A 94 43.15 -11.72 1.66
N VAL A 95 42.80 -10.47 1.98
CA VAL A 95 42.38 -9.49 0.97
C VAL A 95 43.57 -9.13 0.06
N LEU A 96 43.37 -9.28 -1.25
CA LEU A 96 44.35 -8.92 -2.27
C LEU A 96 44.04 -7.55 -2.91
N GLU A 97 42.76 -7.29 -3.18
CA GLU A 97 42.28 -6.09 -3.87
C GLU A 97 40.81 -5.83 -3.49
N GLY A 98 40.38 -4.57 -3.57
CA GLY A 98 39.12 -4.13 -2.97
C GLY A 98 39.22 -4.05 -1.44
N PRO A 99 38.10 -4.04 -0.71
CA PRO A 99 36.73 -4.04 -1.25
C PRO A 99 36.36 -2.74 -1.96
N ALA A 100 35.48 -2.80 -2.96
CA ALA A 100 34.99 -1.65 -3.71
C ALA A 100 33.54 -1.86 -4.19
N SER A 101 32.94 -0.80 -4.73
CA SER A 101 31.57 -0.80 -5.27
C SER A 101 31.56 -0.30 -6.72
N GLU A 102 30.70 -0.88 -7.55
CA GLU A 102 30.40 -0.39 -8.89
C GLU A 102 28.89 -0.20 -9.07
N TRP A 103 28.51 0.90 -9.70
CA TRP A 103 27.11 1.24 -9.94
C TRP A 103 26.53 0.33 -11.03
N ILE A 104 25.32 -0.19 -10.81
CA ILE A 104 24.65 -1.13 -11.73
C ILE A 104 23.42 -0.49 -12.37
N ALA A 105 22.53 0.05 -11.54
CA ALA A 105 21.26 0.60 -11.97
C ALA A 105 20.71 1.61 -10.95
N GLN A 106 19.62 2.27 -11.29
CA GLN A 106 18.87 3.14 -10.38
C GLN A 106 17.40 2.76 -10.48
N ASP A 107 16.76 2.48 -9.34
CA ASP A 107 15.30 2.33 -9.25
C ASP A 107 14.66 3.49 -8.46
N SER A 108 13.38 3.36 -8.11
CA SER A 108 12.61 4.38 -7.40
C SER A 108 13.05 4.62 -5.95
N TYR A 109 13.85 3.72 -5.36
CA TYR A 109 14.25 3.79 -3.95
C TYR A 109 15.69 4.25 -3.79
N SER A 110 16.63 3.63 -4.50
CA SER A 110 18.05 3.94 -4.35
C SER A 110 18.88 3.50 -5.57
N PRO A 111 20.12 4.02 -5.72
CA PRO A 111 21.07 3.45 -6.66
C PRO A 111 21.42 2.02 -6.23
N ARG A 112 21.55 1.13 -7.20
CA ARG A 112 21.90 -0.28 -7.01
C ARG A 112 23.33 -0.53 -7.41
N TRP A 113 24.02 -1.33 -6.60
CA TRP A 113 25.47 -1.50 -6.66
C TRP A 113 25.85 -2.97 -6.63
N LEU A 114 26.96 -3.30 -7.28
CA LEU A 114 27.71 -4.53 -7.05
C LEU A 114 28.92 -4.19 -6.19
N ASN A 115 29.00 -4.80 -5.02
CA ASN A 115 30.16 -4.75 -4.14
C ASN A 115 31.04 -5.95 -4.43
N TRP A 116 32.36 -5.80 -4.35
CA TRP A 116 33.29 -6.91 -4.60
C TRP A 116 34.59 -6.81 -3.80
N VAL A 117 35.23 -7.95 -3.59
CA VAL A 117 36.56 -8.10 -2.97
C VAL A 117 37.30 -9.29 -3.58
N ARG A 118 38.63 -9.18 -3.73
CA ARG A 118 39.50 -10.29 -4.15
C ARG A 118 40.19 -10.89 -2.94
N LEU A 119 40.01 -12.19 -2.74
CA LEU A 119 40.43 -12.92 -1.56
C LEU A 119 41.34 -14.07 -1.93
N LEU A 120 42.55 -14.12 -1.37
CA LEU A 120 43.42 -15.29 -1.44
C LEU A 120 43.05 -16.26 -0.32
N GLU A 121 42.62 -17.47 -0.67
CA GLU A 121 42.35 -18.54 0.28
C GLU A 121 43.67 -19.22 0.68
N TYR A 122 43.97 -19.28 1.99
CA TYR A 122 45.30 -19.67 2.47
C TYR A 122 45.69 -21.12 2.17
N SER A 123 44.74 -22.05 2.16
CA SER A 123 45.04 -23.48 2.12
C SER A 123 45.25 -24.01 0.69
N SER A 124 44.53 -23.45 -0.27
CA SER A 124 44.58 -23.81 -1.69
C SER A 124 45.38 -22.83 -2.54
N ASN A 125 45.71 -21.65 -2.01
CA ASN A 125 46.28 -20.55 -2.77
C ASN A 125 45.38 -20.12 -3.97
N THR A 126 44.09 -20.41 -3.88
CA THR A 126 43.08 -20.00 -4.88
C THR A 126 42.66 -18.57 -4.60
N VAL A 127 42.57 -17.75 -5.65
CA VAL A 127 42.01 -16.41 -5.55
C VAL A 127 40.52 -16.45 -5.87
N ILE A 128 39.70 -15.98 -4.94
CA ILE A 128 38.26 -15.87 -5.07
C ILE A 128 37.91 -14.40 -5.29
N PHE A 129 37.19 -14.11 -6.38
CA PHE A 129 36.50 -12.86 -6.59
C PHE A 129 35.10 -12.99 -5.99
N PHE A 130 34.90 -12.42 -4.79
CA PHE A 130 33.63 -12.46 -4.09
C PHE A 130 32.86 -11.17 -4.32
N ALA A 131 31.64 -11.29 -4.86
CA ALA A 131 30.75 -10.17 -5.15
C ALA A 131 29.39 -10.31 -4.46
N ASN A 132 28.77 -9.19 -4.13
CA ASN A 132 27.44 -9.12 -3.55
C ASN A 132 26.61 -7.96 -4.13
N THR A 133 25.31 -8.13 -4.32
CA THR A 133 24.39 -7.09 -4.82
C THR A 133 23.06 -7.06 -4.08
N HIS A 134 22.39 -5.91 -4.15
CA HIS A 134 20.93 -5.78 -4.01
C HIS A 134 20.39 -5.17 -5.31
N GLY A 135 19.67 -5.95 -6.10
CA GLY A 135 19.29 -5.64 -7.49
C GLY A 135 18.14 -4.65 -7.64
N PRO A 136 17.93 -4.08 -8.84
CA PRO A 136 16.89 -3.08 -9.07
C PRO A 136 15.49 -3.64 -9.15
N LEU A 137 14.54 -3.00 -8.48
CA LEU A 137 13.12 -3.33 -8.57
C LEU A 137 12.55 -2.94 -9.94
N GLY A 138 11.82 -3.86 -10.57
CA GLY A 138 11.06 -3.61 -11.81
C GLY A 138 11.90 -3.48 -13.08
N GLN A 139 13.17 -3.90 -13.07
CA GLN A 139 14.10 -3.76 -14.20
C GLN A 139 14.65 -5.10 -14.71
N CYS A 140 13.97 -6.20 -14.42
CA CYS A 140 14.46 -7.56 -14.65
C CYS A 140 14.13 -8.15 -16.04
N THR A 141 13.20 -7.55 -16.78
CA THR A 141 12.63 -8.12 -18.01
C THR A 141 13.05 -7.37 -19.27
N GLY A 142 13.00 -8.07 -20.41
CA GLY A 142 13.28 -7.51 -21.74
C GLY A 142 14.67 -6.90 -21.87
N GLU A 143 14.80 -5.87 -22.71
CA GLU A 143 16.07 -5.19 -22.97
C GLU A 143 16.70 -4.61 -21.70
N ARG A 144 15.87 -4.09 -20.78
CA ARG A 144 16.36 -3.51 -19.52
C ARG A 144 16.97 -4.56 -18.61
N GLY A 145 16.36 -5.75 -18.52
CA GLY A 145 16.93 -6.89 -17.80
C GLY A 145 18.28 -7.34 -18.37
N GLN A 146 18.40 -7.37 -19.70
CA GLN A 146 19.68 -7.64 -20.37
C GLN A 146 20.74 -6.60 -19.99
N GLN A 147 20.41 -5.31 -20.02
CA GLN A 147 21.33 -4.23 -19.67
C GLN A 147 21.83 -4.34 -18.22
N VAL A 148 20.96 -4.74 -17.29
CA VAL A 148 21.32 -4.98 -15.88
C VAL A 148 22.27 -6.18 -15.77
N ALA A 149 21.98 -7.30 -16.44
CA ALA A 149 22.87 -8.46 -16.46
C ALA A 149 24.25 -8.13 -17.08
N ASP A 150 24.26 -7.38 -18.17
CA ASP A 150 25.50 -6.93 -18.81
C ASP A 150 26.30 -6.00 -17.91
N ALA A 151 25.64 -5.14 -17.12
CA ALA A 151 26.31 -4.28 -16.14
C ALA A 151 26.96 -5.10 -15.02
N TYR A 152 26.26 -6.09 -14.46
CA TYR A 152 26.84 -7.02 -13.50
C TYR A 152 28.05 -7.76 -14.06
N TRP A 153 27.90 -8.36 -15.26
CA TRP A 153 28.98 -9.11 -15.88
C TRP A 153 30.18 -8.23 -16.23
N ARG A 154 29.94 -7.01 -16.74
CA ARG A 154 30.99 -6.03 -17.03
C ARG A 154 31.76 -5.66 -15.76
N SER A 155 31.07 -5.44 -14.65
CA SER A 155 31.70 -5.12 -13.37
C SER A 155 32.60 -6.26 -12.88
N ILE A 156 32.08 -7.48 -12.86
CA ILE A 156 32.84 -8.69 -12.50
C ILE A 156 34.07 -8.84 -13.42
N TRP A 157 33.89 -8.67 -14.73
CA TRP A 157 34.96 -8.82 -15.71
C TRP A 157 36.06 -7.76 -15.57
N ASN A 158 35.71 -6.51 -15.28
CA ASN A 158 36.66 -5.41 -15.14
C ASN A 158 37.57 -5.57 -13.93
N HIS A 159 37.06 -6.20 -12.86
CA HIS A 159 37.75 -6.26 -11.58
C HIS A 159 38.35 -7.63 -11.26
N LYS A 160 37.82 -8.73 -11.81
CA LYS A 160 38.45 -10.04 -11.68
C LYS A 160 39.77 -10.10 -12.46
N LYS A 161 40.74 -10.85 -11.97
CA LYS A 161 41.96 -11.17 -12.72
C LYS A 161 41.88 -12.57 -13.31
N HIS A 162 42.75 -12.83 -14.26
CA HIS A 162 42.89 -14.14 -14.88
C HIS A 162 43.18 -15.21 -13.81
N LYS A 163 42.39 -16.30 -13.81
CA LYS A 163 42.36 -17.41 -12.82
C LYS A 163 41.64 -17.14 -11.49
N ASP A 164 41.07 -15.96 -11.29
CA ASP A 164 40.18 -15.78 -10.13
C ASP A 164 38.92 -16.65 -10.30
N VAL A 165 38.48 -17.28 -9.22
CA VAL A 165 37.19 -17.99 -9.14
C VAL A 165 36.12 -17.00 -8.72
N VAL A 166 35.07 -16.82 -9.54
CA VAL A 166 33.96 -15.92 -9.21
C VAL A 166 32.94 -16.61 -8.30
N ILE A 167 32.55 -15.93 -7.23
CA ILE A 167 31.39 -16.26 -6.39
C ILE A 167 30.58 -14.98 -6.24
N PHE A 168 29.32 -14.99 -6.67
CA PHE A 168 28.46 -13.81 -6.73
C PHE A 168 27.12 -14.06 -6.03
N THR A 169 26.86 -13.33 -4.95
CA THR A 169 25.65 -13.44 -4.13
C THR A 169 24.75 -12.24 -4.30
N GLY A 170 23.48 -12.36 -3.95
CA GLY A 170 22.60 -11.20 -3.87
C GLY A 170 21.13 -11.53 -3.77
N ASP A 171 20.36 -10.53 -3.35
CA ASP A 171 18.96 -10.39 -3.71
C ASP A 171 18.93 -9.63 -5.04
N PHE A 172 18.45 -10.27 -6.10
CA PHE A 172 18.42 -9.70 -7.43
C PHE A 172 17.13 -8.94 -7.74
N ASN A 173 16.10 -9.03 -6.88
CA ASN A 173 14.75 -8.52 -7.14
C ASN A 173 14.12 -9.03 -8.46
N CYS A 174 14.62 -10.15 -8.99
CA CYS A 174 14.23 -10.76 -10.26
C CYS A 174 13.71 -12.18 -10.02
N ARG A 175 12.71 -12.60 -10.79
CA ARG A 175 12.19 -13.98 -10.75
C ARG A 175 13.12 -14.89 -11.54
N ILE A 176 13.16 -16.18 -11.19
CA ILE A 176 14.07 -17.14 -11.85
C ILE A 176 14.01 -17.18 -13.38
N TRP A 177 12.93 -16.76 -14.04
CA TRP A 177 12.79 -16.74 -15.50
C TRP A 177 12.92 -15.35 -16.12
N ASP A 178 13.22 -14.31 -15.33
CA ASP A 178 13.43 -12.96 -15.84
C ASP A 178 14.75 -12.85 -16.62
N GLN A 179 14.77 -11.95 -17.60
CA GLN A 179 15.88 -11.79 -18.55
C GLN A 179 17.22 -11.57 -17.85
N THR A 180 17.27 -10.81 -16.75
CA THR A 180 18.51 -10.58 -15.98
C THR A 180 19.15 -11.89 -15.53
N LEU A 181 18.37 -12.78 -14.90
CA LEU A 181 18.87 -14.04 -14.36
C LEU A 181 19.15 -15.07 -15.46
N VAL A 182 18.31 -15.11 -16.49
CA VAL A 182 18.56 -15.94 -17.69
C VAL A 182 19.92 -15.59 -18.30
N SER A 183 20.21 -14.30 -18.45
CA SER A 183 21.46 -13.80 -19.04
C SER A 183 22.68 -14.06 -18.15
N LEU A 184 22.52 -13.94 -16.82
CA LEU A 184 23.59 -14.27 -15.87
C LEU A 184 23.91 -15.77 -15.88
N ARG A 185 22.91 -16.65 -16.03
CA ARG A 185 23.10 -18.11 -16.15
C ARG A 185 23.86 -18.55 -17.40
N GLU A 186 23.91 -17.70 -18.43
CA GLU A 186 24.76 -17.95 -19.59
C GLU A 186 26.25 -17.68 -19.30
N LYS A 187 26.57 -16.94 -18.23
CA LYS A 187 27.93 -16.54 -17.85
C LYS A 187 28.45 -17.25 -16.60
N LEU A 188 27.54 -17.59 -15.68
CA LEU A 188 27.83 -18.18 -14.38
C LEU A 188 26.88 -19.34 -14.10
N GLU A 189 27.32 -20.30 -13.30
CA GLU A 189 26.49 -21.39 -12.80
C GLU A 189 25.64 -20.90 -11.61
N ASP A 190 24.33 -21.08 -11.67
CA ASP A 190 23.39 -20.76 -10.58
C ASP A 190 23.45 -21.88 -9.52
N ALA A 191 24.39 -21.74 -8.58
CA ALA A 191 24.74 -22.79 -7.65
C ALA A 191 23.70 -22.99 -6.54
N ALA A 192 22.96 -21.95 -6.18
CA ALA A 192 21.81 -22.04 -5.28
C ALA A 192 20.86 -20.87 -5.50
N TRP A 193 19.56 -21.10 -5.30
CA TRP A 193 18.52 -20.07 -5.34
C TRP A 193 17.42 -20.38 -4.32
N ASP A 194 16.72 -19.34 -3.88
CA ASP A 194 15.68 -19.46 -2.85
C ASP A 194 14.26 -19.63 -3.42
N THR A 195 13.23 -19.73 -2.58
CA THR A 195 11.84 -19.90 -3.06
C THR A 195 10.96 -18.69 -2.76
N VAL A 196 11.45 -17.73 -1.96
CA VAL A 196 10.72 -16.51 -1.66
C VAL A 196 10.78 -15.60 -2.87
N PHE A 197 9.72 -14.81 -3.07
CA PHE A 197 9.61 -13.86 -4.18
C PHE A 197 9.86 -14.48 -5.58
N GLN A 198 9.61 -15.78 -5.72
CA GLN A 198 9.83 -16.56 -6.95
C GLN A 198 11.31 -16.72 -7.32
N GLY A 199 12.17 -16.85 -6.28
CA GLY A 199 13.60 -17.04 -6.38
C GLY A 199 14.30 -15.73 -6.69
N ALA A 200 14.30 -14.82 -5.71
CA ALA A 200 14.96 -13.52 -5.83
C ALA A 200 16.42 -13.58 -5.33
N ASP A 201 16.72 -14.46 -4.38
CA ASP A 201 18.05 -14.63 -3.82
C ASP A 201 18.82 -15.73 -4.55
N HIS A 202 20.05 -15.41 -4.97
CA HIS A 202 20.91 -16.34 -5.71
C HIS A 202 22.35 -16.37 -5.19
N ILE A 203 22.98 -17.52 -5.38
CA ILE A 203 24.43 -17.73 -5.27
C ILE A 203 24.93 -18.26 -6.62
N PHE A 204 25.54 -17.39 -7.40
CA PHE A 204 26.22 -17.74 -8.65
C PHE A 204 27.69 -18.09 -8.41
N ALA A 205 28.23 -19.01 -9.21
CA ALA A 205 29.64 -19.37 -9.21
C ALA A 205 30.18 -19.46 -10.64
N GLU A 206 31.49 -19.29 -10.82
CA GLU A 206 32.14 -19.56 -12.11
C GLU A 206 31.89 -21.02 -12.54
N HIS A 207 31.63 -21.24 -13.84
CA HIS A 207 31.42 -22.59 -14.36
C HIS A 207 32.56 -23.54 -13.98
N GLY A 208 32.21 -24.73 -13.47
CA GLY A 208 33.17 -25.73 -13.02
C GLY A 208 33.55 -25.63 -11.53
N VAL A 209 33.02 -24.65 -10.80
CA VAL A 209 33.01 -24.69 -9.33
C VAL A 209 31.98 -25.73 -8.89
N GLY A 210 32.42 -26.78 -8.17
CA GLY A 210 31.52 -27.88 -7.80
C GLY A 210 30.57 -27.49 -6.66
N LEU A 211 29.28 -27.79 -6.79
CA LEU A 211 28.31 -27.65 -5.70
C LEU A 211 28.28 -28.92 -4.82
N CYS A 212 28.58 -28.77 -3.52
CA CYS A 212 28.48 -29.87 -2.55
C CYS A 212 27.11 -30.00 -1.92
N SER A 213 26.55 -28.88 -1.50
CA SER A 213 25.25 -28.82 -0.85
C SER A 213 24.69 -27.42 -1.02
N GLN A 214 23.37 -27.35 -1.11
CA GLN A 214 22.62 -26.11 -1.02
C GLN A 214 21.54 -26.28 0.03
N GLU A 215 21.28 -25.21 0.76
CA GLU A 215 20.27 -25.15 1.81
C GLU A 215 19.56 -23.81 1.70
N SER A 216 18.24 -23.85 1.51
CA SER A 216 17.39 -22.69 1.73
C SER A 216 16.73 -22.83 3.09
N ILE A 217 17.10 -21.93 3.99
CA ILE A 217 16.71 -21.98 5.40
C ILE A 217 15.70 -20.86 5.64
N LEU A 218 14.58 -21.15 6.33
CA LEU A 218 13.60 -20.15 6.74
C LEU A 218 14.30 -18.93 7.33
N GLY A 219 14.15 -17.72 6.78
CA GLY A 219 14.97 -16.58 7.22
C GLY A 219 14.32 -15.66 8.25
N ALA A 220 13.32 -16.10 9.01
CA ALA A 220 12.83 -15.31 10.14
C ALA A 220 14.02 -14.89 11.05
N PRO A 221 14.12 -13.60 11.42
CA PRO A 221 13.09 -12.55 11.38
C PRO A 221 12.96 -11.76 10.05
N SER A 222 13.81 -12.03 9.07
CA SER A 222 13.68 -11.50 7.71
C SER A 222 12.51 -12.16 6.97
N ASP A 223 11.98 -11.47 5.97
CA ASP A 223 11.02 -12.01 5.01
C ASP A 223 11.69 -12.82 3.89
N HIS A 224 13.00 -12.70 3.70
CA HIS A 224 13.80 -13.54 2.82
C HIS A 224 14.27 -14.83 3.50
N GLN A 225 14.70 -15.82 2.71
CA GLN A 225 15.36 -17.04 3.20
C GLN A 225 16.85 -16.78 3.45
N PHE A 226 17.45 -17.47 4.43
CA PHE A 226 18.91 -17.55 4.54
C PHE A 226 19.37 -18.63 3.56
N LEU A 227 19.91 -18.21 2.42
CA LEU A 227 20.35 -19.12 1.36
C LEU A 227 21.83 -19.42 1.52
N LYS A 228 22.18 -20.71 1.55
CA LYS A 228 23.55 -21.19 1.77
C LYS A 228 23.94 -22.24 0.74
N ALA A 229 25.17 -22.13 0.23
CA ALA A 229 25.80 -23.13 -0.62
C ALA A 229 27.18 -23.51 -0.07
N VAL A 230 27.59 -24.76 -0.27
CA VAL A 230 28.96 -25.22 -0.01
C VAL A 230 29.59 -25.57 -1.35
N LEU A 231 30.64 -24.86 -1.72
CA LEU A 231 31.26 -24.90 -3.03
C LEU A 231 32.66 -25.53 -2.97
N LEU A 232 33.11 -26.13 -4.07
CA LEU A 232 34.47 -26.64 -4.31
C LEU A 232 35.13 -25.77 -5.39
N PRO A 233 35.88 -24.72 -5.00
CA PRO A 233 36.72 -23.98 -5.93
C PRO A 233 37.84 -24.92 -6.41
N HIS A 234 37.84 -25.30 -7.69
CA HIS A 234 38.93 -26.10 -8.23
C HIS A 234 40.21 -25.26 -8.30
N GLY A 235 41.27 -25.71 -7.63
CA GLY A 235 42.61 -25.16 -7.82
C GLY A 235 43.11 -25.55 -9.21
N GLY A 236 43.34 -24.56 -10.09
CA GLY A 236 43.99 -24.80 -11.38
C GLY A 236 45.36 -25.46 -11.20
N PRO A 237 45.89 -26.19 -12.21
CA PRO A 237 47.16 -26.90 -12.10
C PRO A 237 48.32 -25.95 -11.77
N GLU A 238 49.15 -26.39 -10.81
CA GLU A 238 50.30 -25.69 -10.23
C GLU A 238 51.32 -25.30 -11.32
N PRO A 239 51.67 -24.01 -11.51
CA PRO A 239 52.75 -23.61 -12.40
C PRO A 239 54.12 -23.79 -11.73
N PRO A 240 55.18 -24.16 -12.49
CA PRO A 240 56.48 -24.51 -11.95
C PRO A 240 57.21 -23.26 -11.42
N LYS A 241 57.85 -23.42 -10.25
CA LYS A 241 58.68 -22.42 -9.57
C LYS A 241 59.85 -21.94 -10.44
N PRO A 242 60.02 -20.62 -10.69
CA PRO A 242 61.29 -20.03 -11.11
C PRO A 242 61.99 -19.27 -9.96
N PRO A 243 63.28 -18.95 -10.11
CA PRO A 243 64.25 -19.00 -9.02
C PRO A 243 64.40 -17.68 -8.25
N GLU A 244 64.93 -17.86 -7.05
CA GLU A 244 65.36 -16.88 -6.07
C GLU A 244 66.43 -15.92 -6.65
N HIS A 245 66.16 -14.61 -6.64
CA HIS A 245 67.20 -13.58 -6.80
C HIS A 245 66.90 -12.31 -5.99
N ASP A 246 67.74 -12.16 -4.97
CA ASP A 246 68.46 -10.98 -4.50
C ASP A 246 67.76 -9.69 -4.04
N LYS A 247 68.22 -9.25 -2.88
CA LYS A 247 67.95 -7.97 -2.23
C LYS A 247 68.77 -6.88 -2.91
N SER A 248 68.22 -5.68 -3.10
CA SER A 248 68.85 -4.41 -2.69
C SER A 248 68.16 -3.20 -3.34
N GLN A 249 68.39 -2.04 -2.71
CA GLN A 249 68.09 -0.66 -3.10
C GLN A 249 66.79 -0.10 -2.48
N ASN A 250 66.93 0.68 -1.39
CA ASN A 250 67.10 2.15 -1.38
C ASN A 250 65.77 2.86 -1.70
N ARG A 251 65.32 3.93 -1.04
CA ARG A 251 65.83 4.80 0.04
C ARG A 251 64.70 5.80 0.34
N SER A 252 64.63 6.27 1.59
CA SER A 252 64.26 7.64 2.05
C SER A 252 63.13 8.46 1.40
N VAL A 253 62.21 8.99 2.22
CA VAL A 253 62.01 10.44 2.57
C VAL A 253 60.97 10.44 3.72
N ASP A 254 61.36 10.79 4.96
CA ASP A 254 61.02 12.03 5.72
C ASP A 254 59.54 12.47 5.68
N ALA A 255 58.90 13.03 6.72
CA ALA A 255 59.18 13.28 8.13
C ALA A 255 57.93 13.95 8.78
N THR A 256 57.79 13.77 10.10
CA THR A 256 57.28 14.75 11.11
C THR A 256 55.87 15.35 11.06
N ALA A 257 55.08 15.12 12.13
CA ALA A 257 54.80 16.06 13.25
C ALA A 257 53.45 15.70 13.93
N LYS A 258 53.42 15.05 15.11
CA LYS A 258 53.28 15.65 16.47
C LYS A 258 52.25 16.77 16.62
N ALA A 259 51.24 16.55 17.48
CA ALA A 259 51.01 17.38 18.67
C ALA A 259 49.98 16.73 19.63
N SER A 260 50.38 16.65 20.88
CA SER A 260 49.64 16.31 22.12
C SER A 260 49.83 17.47 23.09
N GLU A 261 48.94 17.62 24.08
CA GLU A 261 48.96 18.49 25.30
C GLU A 261 47.71 19.41 25.35
N LEU A 262 47.14 19.83 26.49
CA LEU A 262 47.55 19.85 27.90
C LEU A 262 46.29 20.04 28.78
N LYS A 263 46.21 19.44 29.97
CA LYS A 263 45.28 19.81 31.04
C LYS A 263 45.98 20.77 32.01
N VAL A 264 45.36 21.91 32.32
CA VAL A 264 45.87 22.91 33.28
C VAL A 264 45.16 22.76 34.63
N ALA A 265 45.95 22.70 35.69
CA ALA A 265 45.53 22.66 37.10
C ALA A 265 45.58 24.05 37.76
N THR A 266 44.75 24.24 38.78
CA THR A 266 44.57 25.44 39.62
C THR A 266 45.69 25.62 40.66
N PRO A 267 46.06 26.87 41.06
CA PRO A 267 46.96 27.11 42.17
C PRO A 267 46.25 27.50 43.48
N ALA A 268 46.89 27.16 44.60
CA ALA A 268 46.56 27.52 45.99
C ALA A 268 47.36 28.76 46.45
N PRO A 269 46.98 29.43 47.56
CA PRO A 269 47.54 30.73 47.95
C PRO A 269 48.63 30.60 49.03
N ASP A 270 49.74 31.32 48.86
CA ASP A 270 50.75 31.51 49.91
C ASP A 270 50.59 32.86 50.61
N ARG A 271 50.78 32.79 51.93
CA ARG A 271 50.84 33.89 52.91
C ARG A 271 52.27 34.40 53.03
N GLU A 272 52.47 35.71 52.95
CA GLU A 272 53.48 36.40 53.76
C GLU A 272 53.09 37.88 53.90
N ALA A 273 53.31 38.42 55.09
CA ALA A 273 52.76 39.69 55.59
C ALA A 273 53.84 40.73 55.89
N ASP A 274 53.41 41.99 55.78
CA ASP A 274 53.76 43.17 56.57
C ASP A 274 55.15 43.82 56.50
N THR A 275 55.19 45.03 55.92
CA THR A 275 55.66 46.25 56.62
C THR A 275 55.39 47.52 55.80
N THR A 276 54.19 48.13 55.94
CA THR A 276 53.91 49.56 55.62
C THR A 276 52.49 49.95 56.09
N MET A 277 52.24 49.86 57.41
CA MET A 277 50.99 50.27 58.07
C MET A 277 51.31 51.56 58.83
N VAL A 278 50.98 52.77 58.34
CA VAL A 278 49.80 53.54 58.80
C VAL A 278 49.15 54.36 57.65
N LEU A 279 49.75 54.47 56.46
CA LEU A 279 49.05 55.00 55.26
C LEU A 279 48.50 53.91 54.33
N GLY A 280 49.00 52.68 54.46
CA GLY A 280 48.57 51.52 53.66
C GLY A 280 47.28 50.83 54.14
N SER A 281 46.84 51.06 55.39
CA SER A 281 45.62 50.41 55.92
C SER A 281 44.34 51.00 55.34
N VAL A 282 44.30 52.31 55.05
CA VAL A 282 43.15 52.97 54.42
C VAL A 282 43.10 52.67 52.92
N MET A 283 44.26 52.68 52.22
CA MET A 283 44.31 52.30 50.81
C MET A 283 44.09 50.79 50.59
N GLY A 284 44.59 49.93 51.48
CA GLY A 284 44.38 48.49 51.42
C GLY A 284 42.93 48.08 51.68
N SER A 285 42.24 48.73 52.63
CA SER A 285 40.82 48.49 52.88
C SER A 285 39.92 49.10 51.80
N ALA A 286 40.28 50.26 51.23
CA ALA A 286 39.59 50.80 50.06
C ALA A 286 39.77 49.92 48.81
N TYR A 287 40.98 49.39 48.58
CA TYR A 287 41.25 48.46 47.48
C TYR A 287 40.55 47.12 47.68
N ALA A 288 40.55 46.57 48.90
CA ALA A 288 39.83 45.34 49.22
C ALA A 288 38.32 45.51 49.03
N ALA A 289 37.73 46.61 49.51
CA ALA A 289 36.32 46.92 49.31
C ALA A 289 35.98 47.14 47.82
N TYR A 290 36.85 47.83 47.08
CA TYR A 290 36.71 47.99 45.62
C TYR A 290 36.75 46.65 44.89
N SER A 291 37.76 45.81 45.17
CA SER A 291 37.90 44.49 44.55
C SER A 291 36.73 43.57 44.87
N TYR A 292 36.21 43.62 46.11
CA TYR A 292 35.02 42.88 46.52
C TYR A 292 33.76 43.36 45.79
N ASN A 293 33.55 44.67 45.72
CA ASN A 293 32.41 45.26 45.02
C ASN A 293 32.45 44.98 43.51
N GLN A 294 33.64 45.05 42.90
CA GLN A 294 33.86 44.67 41.52
C GLN A 294 33.52 43.18 41.29
N GLY A 295 34.01 42.29 42.15
CA GLY A 295 33.72 40.85 42.07
C GLY A 295 32.24 40.53 42.25
N ARG A 296 31.57 41.16 43.23
CA ARG A 296 30.12 41.01 43.45
C ARG A 296 29.29 41.56 42.29
N PHE A 297 29.66 42.71 41.74
CA PHE A 297 29.00 43.28 40.58
C PHE A 297 29.13 42.40 39.34
N GLN A 298 30.34 41.87 39.07
CA GLN A 298 30.56 40.90 37.98
C GLN A 298 29.75 39.62 38.18
N PHE A 299 29.68 39.10 39.42
CA PHE A 299 28.86 37.94 39.76
C PHE A 299 27.37 38.18 39.54
N ASP A 300 26.81 39.29 40.07
CA ASP A 300 25.38 39.63 39.94
C ASP A 300 25.00 39.89 38.47
N ALA A 301 25.88 40.53 37.70
CA ALA A 301 25.67 40.74 36.26
C ALA A 301 25.70 39.42 35.48
N GLY A 302 26.65 38.54 35.79
CA GLY A 302 26.71 37.19 35.23
C GLY A 302 25.46 36.38 35.55
N GLN A 303 24.94 36.47 36.78
CA GLN A 303 23.67 35.84 37.15
C GLN A 303 22.47 36.41 36.39
N LYS A 304 22.37 37.74 36.23
CA LYS A 304 21.28 38.37 35.45
C LYS A 304 21.31 37.95 33.99
N GLN A 305 22.50 37.93 33.37
CA GLN A 305 22.66 37.47 31.99
C GLN A 305 22.30 35.98 31.86
N THR A 306 22.77 35.15 32.79
CA THR A 306 22.45 33.71 32.81
C THR A 306 20.95 33.47 32.99
N SER A 307 20.29 34.22 33.88
CA SER A 307 18.85 34.15 34.09
C SER A 307 18.07 34.58 32.84
N ALA A 308 18.49 35.64 32.15
CA ALA A 308 17.89 36.07 30.89
C ALA A 308 18.04 34.99 29.79
N HIS A 309 19.23 34.41 29.64
CA HIS A 309 19.47 33.30 28.71
C HIS A 309 18.64 32.05 29.08
N GLN A 310 18.52 31.73 30.37
CA GLN A 310 17.67 30.62 30.84
C GLN A 310 16.20 30.87 30.51
N MET A 311 15.67 32.09 30.70
CA MET A 311 14.29 32.41 30.30
C MET A 311 14.07 32.29 28.79
N ILE A 312 15.02 32.75 27.97
CA ILE A 312 14.97 32.58 26.52
C ILE A 312 14.99 31.08 26.15
N ASN A 313 15.87 30.30 26.78
CA ASN A 313 15.95 28.86 26.57
C ASN A 313 14.65 28.15 26.97
N MET A 314 14.03 28.51 28.10
CA MET A 314 12.74 27.96 28.51
C MET A 314 11.63 28.28 27.49
N ARG A 315 11.59 29.50 26.94
CA ARG A 315 10.64 29.86 25.87
C ARG A 315 10.89 29.04 24.60
N ILE A 316 12.15 28.85 24.20
CA ILE A 316 12.51 28.03 23.04
C ILE A 316 12.05 26.58 23.24
N GLN A 317 12.29 26.01 24.42
CA GLN A 317 11.86 24.65 24.77
C GLN A 317 10.32 24.52 24.75
N GLN A 318 9.60 25.49 25.32
CA GLN A 318 8.13 25.52 25.25
C GLN A 318 7.62 25.56 23.80
N TRP A 319 8.26 26.33 22.92
CA TRP A 319 7.93 26.36 21.50
C TRP A 319 8.26 25.07 20.76
N GLN A 320 9.33 24.37 21.16
CA GLN A 320 9.65 23.05 20.63
C GLN A 320 8.53 22.07 20.96
N LEU A 321 8.05 22.06 22.21
CA LEU A 321 6.90 21.25 22.65
C LEU A 321 5.65 21.54 21.81
N PHE A 322 5.29 22.81 21.58
CA PHE A 322 4.12 23.13 20.74
C PHE A 322 4.26 22.65 19.29
N ARG A 323 5.47 22.68 18.73
CA ARG A 323 5.73 22.14 17.39
C ARG A 323 5.64 20.62 17.35
N GLU A 324 6.09 19.95 18.41
CA GLU A 324 5.95 18.51 18.59
C GLU A 324 4.49 18.12 18.73
N ASP A 325 3.71 18.79 19.60
CA ASP A 325 2.26 18.56 19.75
C ASP A 325 1.52 18.65 18.42
N ILE A 326 1.82 19.66 17.61
CA ILE A 326 1.22 19.81 16.28
C ILE A 326 1.65 18.68 15.34
N ARG A 327 2.93 18.32 15.32
CA ARG A 327 3.39 17.19 14.50
C ARG A 327 2.68 15.91 14.91
N ASP A 328 2.55 15.64 16.20
CA ASP A 328 1.92 14.44 16.72
C ASP A 328 0.42 14.39 16.38
N LEU A 329 -0.30 15.51 16.51
CA LEU A 329 -1.71 15.62 16.13
C LEU A 329 -1.93 15.35 14.64
N PHE A 330 -1.08 15.91 13.76
CA PHE A 330 -1.16 15.64 12.32
C PHE A 330 -0.71 14.22 11.96
N ASN A 331 0.36 13.74 12.61
CA ASN A 331 0.90 12.40 12.41
C ASN A 331 -0.13 11.32 12.72
N LEU A 332 -0.96 11.53 13.76
CA LEU A 332 -2.08 10.65 14.09
C LEU A 332 -3.07 10.52 12.92
N THR A 333 -3.52 11.63 12.36
CA THR A 333 -4.42 11.60 11.18
C THR A 333 -3.74 10.96 9.97
N THR A 334 -2.51 11.32 9.65
CA THR A 334 -1.82 10.74 8.48
C THR A 334 -1.55 9.24 8.65
N SER A 335 -1.30 8.78 9.88
CA SER A 335 -1.14 7.36 10.21
C SER A 335 -2.45 6.60 10.04
N HIS A 336 -3.57 7.16 10.51
CA HIS A 336 -4.90 6.59 10.26
C HIS A 336 -5.21 6.49 8.76
N MET A 337 -4.97 7.57 7.99
CA MET A 337 -5.21 7.58 6.55
C MET A 337 -4.36 6.54 5.83
N SER A 338 -3.09 6.40 6.23
CA SER A 338 -2.20 5.37 5.68
C SER A 338 -2.73 3.95 5.95
N THR A 339 -3.22 3.71 7.17
CA THR A 339 -3.86 2.44 7.52
C THR A 339 -5.11 2.18 6.66
N TYR A 340 -5.93 3.21 6.44
CA TYR A 340 -7.14 3.10 5.62
C TYR A 340 -6.82 2.85 4.15
N MET A 341 -5.76 3.46 3.61
CA MET A 341 -5.27 3.16 2.26
C MET A 341 -4.84 1.70 2.11
N VAL A 342 -4.08 1.17 3.08
CA VAL A 342 -3.63 -0.24 3.05
C VAL A 342 -4.84 -1.18 3.09
N ILE A 343 -5.74 -1.02 4.07
CA ILE A 343 -6.93 -1.88 4.21
C ILE A 343 -7.86 -1.72 3.00
N GLY A 344 -8.06 -0.49 2.51
CA GLY A 344 -8.85 -0.21 1.32
C GLY A 344 -8.27 -0.88 0.07
N THR A 345 -6.94 -0.88 -0.07
CA THR A 345 -6.24 -1.55 -1.19
C THR A 345 -6.36 -3.06 -1.10
N LEU A 346 -6.28 -3.63 0.11
CA LEU A 346 -6.53 -5.07 0.32
C LEU A 346 -7.96 -5.44 -0.09
N PHE A 347 -8.96 -4.68 0.34
CA PHE A 347 -10.35 -4.91 -0.07
C PHE A 347 -10.56 -4.72 -1.57
N LEU A 348 -9.88 -3.74 -2.18
CA LEU A 348 -9.91 -3.52 -3.62
C LEU A 348 -9.32 -4.74 -4.34
N GLY A 349 -8.16 -5.22 -3.91
CA GLY A 349 -7.50 -6.42 -4.43
C GLY A 349 -8.36 -7.67 -4.27
N PHE A 350 -8.98 -7.88 -3.11
CA PHE A 350 -9.92 -8.99 -2.91
C PHE A 350 -11.15 -8.86 -3.82
N SER A 351 -11.72 -7.67 -3.97
CA SER A 351 -12.90 -7.45 -4.83
C SER A 351 -12.57 -7.69 -6.30
N VAL A 352 -11.43 -7.19 -6.79
CA VAL A 352 -10.95 -7.45 -8.16
C VAL A 352 -10.66 -8.93 -8.35
N SER A 353 -9.91 -9.55 -7.44
CA SER A 353 -9.59 -10.97 -7.51
C SER A 353 -10.85 -11.84 -7.47
N PHE A 354 -11.84 -11.47 -6.68
CA PHE A 354 -13.11 -12.19 -6.60
C PHE A 354 -13.92 -12.07 -7.89
N ILE A 355 -13.86 -10.91 -8.57
CA ILE A 355 -14.52 -10.72 -9.87
C ILE A 355 -13.78 -11.47 -10.99
N TRP A 356 -12.44 -11.47 -10.99
CA TRP A 356 -11.61 -12.00 -12.09
C TRP A 356 -11.24 -13.48 -11.94
N TYR A 357 -10.83 -13.93 -10.75
CA TYR A 357 -10.31 -15.28 -10.50
C TYR A 357 -11.37 -16.29 -10.05
N CYS A 358 -12.63 -15.86 -9.90
CA CYS A 358 -13.76 -16.78 -9.78
C CYS A 358 -14.58 -16.83 -11.09
N PRO A 359 -13.99 -17.15 -12.27
CA PRO A 359 -14.72 -17.23 -13.54
C PRO A 359 -15.78 -18.35 -13.51
N THR A 360 -15.68 -19.29 -12.58
CA THR A 360 -16.59 -20.43 -12.39
C THR A 360 -17.80 -20.11 -11.52
N PHE A 361 -18.21 -18.84 -11.37
CA PHE A 361 -19.49 -18.54 -10.72
C PHE A 361 -20.60 -19.33 -11.45
N PRO A 362 -21.31 -20.26 -10.77
CA PRO A 362 -22.28 -21.10 -11.43
C PRO A 362 -23.32 -20.26 -12.16
N GLY A 363 -23.49 -20.50 -13.46
CA GLY A 363 -24.37 -19.71 -14.32
C GLY A 363 -25.85 -19.77 -13.89
N HIS A 364 -26.21 -20.70 -13.00
CA HIS A 364 -27.57 -20.94 -12.56
C HIS A 364 -27.74 -20.88 -11.05
N PRO A 365 -28.82 -20.24 -10.56
CA PRO A 365 -29.77 -19.44 -11.33
C PRO A 365 -29.19 -18.05 -11.71
N ALA A 366 -29.52 -17.53 -12.90
CA ALA A 366 -28.90 -16.30 -13.44
C ALA A 366 -29.11 -15.05 -12.56
N TRP A 367 -30.24 -14.97 -11.86
CA TRP A 367 -30.51 -13.86 -10.93
C TRP A 367 -29.53 -13.83 -9.75
N LEU A 368 -29.01 -14.99 -9.31
CA LEU A 368 -28.05 -15.07 -8.21
C LEU A 368 -26.70 -14.44 -8.62
N LYS A 369 -26.32 -14.61 -9.89
CA LYS A 369 -25.16 -13.91 -10.47
C LYS A 369 -25.33 -12.40 -10.44
N LEU A 370 -26.53 -11.86 -10.69
CA LEU A 370 -26.78 -10.42 -10.60
C LEU A 370 -26.64 -9.89 -9.16
N LEU A 371 -27.16 -10.63 -8.17
CA LEU A 371 -26.99 -10.29 -6.75
C LEU A 371 -25.50 -10.27 -6.36
N TRP A 372 -24.75 -11.28 -6.80
CA TRP A 372 -23.31 -11.36 -6.60
C TRP A 372 -22.55 -10.22 -7.29
N VAL A 373 -22.85 -9.91 -8.55
CA VAL A 373 -22.21 -8.80 -9.28
C VAL A 373 -22.48 -7.47 -8.61
N ASN A 374 -23.73 -7.17 -8.21
CA ASN A 374 -24.05 -5.89 -7.57
C ASN A 374 -23.36 -5.71 -6.22
N THR A 375 -23.30 -6.76 -5.41
CA THR A 375 -22.63 -6.72 -4.12
C THR A 375 -21.11 -6.61 -4.29
N SER A 376 -20.53 -7.33 -5.25
CA SER A 376 -19.10 -7.23 -5.58
C SER A 376 -18.73 -5.85 -6.14
N ALA A 377 -19.54 -5.30 -7.04
CA ALA A 377 -19.37 -3.94 -7.57
C ALA A 377 -19.52 -2.88 -6.45
N GLY A 378 -20.44 -3.08 -5.51
CA GLY A 378 -20.56 -2.24 -4.32
C GLY A 378 -19.29 -2.25 -3.48
N ALA A 379 -18.73 -3.44 -3.19
CA ALA A 379 -17.47 -3.56 -2.45
C ALA A 379 -16.30 -2.90 -3.19
N LEU A 380 -16.21 -3.09 -4.51
CA LEU A 380 -15.21 -2.47 -5.37
C LEU A 380 -15.29 -0.93 -5.34
N CYS A 381 -16.49 -0.36 -5.55
CA CYS A 381 -16.69 1.08 -5.56
C CYS A 381 -16.36 1.72 -4.20
N TYR A 382 -16.79 1.10 -3.09
CA TYR A 382 -16.53 1.64 -1.76
C TYR A 382 -15.06 1.48 -1.33
N SER A 383 -14.38 0.39 -1.67
CA SER A 383 -12.94 0.25 -1.40
C SER A 383 -12.11 1.27 -2.19
N PHE A 384 -12.40 1.46 -3.48
CA PHE A 384 -11.77 2.50 -4.28
C PHE A 384 -11.99 3.90 -3.70
N LEU A 385 -13.23 4.24 -3.35
CA LEU A 385 -13.54 5.53 -2.72
C LEU A 385 -12.84 5.69 -1.37
N ALA A 386 -12.73 4.62 -0.56
CA ALA A 386 -12.02 4.67 0.71
C ALA A 386 -10.54 5.03 0.53
N VAL A 387 -9.85 4.35 -0.40
CA VAL A 387 -8.44 4.64 -0.72
C VAL A 387 -8.27 6.07 -1.22
N TRP A 388 -9.16 6.51 -2.11
CA TRP A 388 -9.10 7.86 -2.67
C TRP A 388 -9.30 8.94 -1.60
N LEU A 389 -10.33 8.81 -0.76
CA LEU A 389 -10.59 9.75 0.33
C LEU A 389 -9.45 9.75 1.36
N ALA A 390 -8.88 8.59 1.69
CA ALA A 390 -7.77 8.50 2.62
C ALA A 390 -6.50 9.17 2.07
N MET A 391 -6.19 8.97 0.80
CA MET A 391 -5.07 9.63 0.12
C MET A 391 -5.22 11.16 0.15
N HIS A 392 -6.40 11.68 -0.20
CA HIS A 392 -6.66 13.12 -0.13
C HIS A 392 -6.62 13.66 1.29
N GLY A 393 -7.19 12.94 2.26
CA GLY A 393 -7.13 13.30 3.67
C GLY A 393 -5.69 13.40 4.18
N ALA A 394 -4.82 12.45 3.81
CA ALA A 394 -3.41 12.46 4.18
C ALA A 394 -2.66 13.67 3.61
N ILE A 395 -2.82 13.94 2.31
CA ILE A 395 -2.17 15.09 1.64
C ILE A 395 -2.67 16.42 2.23
N ALA A 396 -3.97 16.53 2.49
CA ALA A 396 -4.56 17.72 3.08
C ALA A 396 -4.03 17.94 4.52
N ALA A 397 -3.96 16.88 5.33
CA ALA A 397 -3.40 16.94 6.68
C ALA A 397 -1.91 17.31 6.68
N GLN A 398 -1.09 16.72 5.82
CA GLN A 398 0.33 17.07 5.69
C GLN A 398 0.52 18.52 5.24
N SER A 399 -0.26 18.97 4.25
CA SER A 399 -0.21 20.35 3.76
C SER A 399 -0.59 21.34 4.86
N ALA A 400 -1.64 21.04 5.64
CA ALA A 400 -2.06 21.84 6.78
C ALA A 400 -0.99 21.86 7.89
N SER A 401 -0.34 20.72 8.16
CA SER A 401 0.78 20.63 9.11
C SER A 401 1.93 21.54 8.73
N VAL A 402 2.40 21.44 7.47
CA VAL A 402 3.47 22.29 6.95
C VAL A 402 3.09 23.76 7.04
N GLN A 403 1.86 24.12 6.65
CA GLN A 403 1.38 25.51 6.75
C GLN A 403 1.38 26.01 8.20
N LEU A 404 0.87 25.22 9.15
CA LEU A 404 0.81 25.61 10.55
C LEU A 404 2.22 25.77 11.16
N LEU A 405 3.12 24.81 10.91
CA LEU A 405 4.49 24.81 11.42
C LEU A 405 5.38 25.88 10.78
N THR A 406 5.12 26.28 9.53
CA THR A 406 5.95 27.27 8.83
C THR A 406 5.42 28.69 8.94
N ARG A 407 4.11 28.89 9.17
CA ARG A 407 3.50 30.22 9.20
C ARG A 407 3.05 30.66 10.58
N ALA A 408 2.41 29.79 11.34
CA ALA A 408 1.83 30.15 12.63
C ALA A 408 2.75 29.87 13.82
N ILE A 409 3.45 28.74 13.79
CA ILE A 409 4.22 28.23 14.94
C ILE A 409 5.71 28.35 14.64
N ARG A 410 6.15 29.56 14.31
CA ARG A 410 7.58 29.84 14.06
C ARG A 410 8.33 29.88 15.38
N PRO A 411 9.60 29.42 15.44
CA PRO A 411 10.45 29.70 16.58
C PRO A 411 10.46 31.20 16.88
N PRO A 412 10.39 31.61 18.16
CA PRO A 412 10.42 33.02 18.53
C PRO A 412 11.80 33.58 18.15
N TYR A 413 11.81 34.59 17.29
CA TYR A 413 13.00 35.41 17.08
C TYR A 413 12.97 36.54 18.09
N PRO A 414 14.07 36.80 18.84
CA PRO A 414 14.10 37.90 19.78
C PRO A 414 13.81 39.20 19.02
N THR A 415 12.86 39.98 19.53
CA THR A 415 12.47 41.22 18.87
C THR A 415 13.62 42.23 18.88
N ALA A 416 13.65 43.16 17.93
CA ALA A 416 14.64 44.24 17.93
C ALA A 416 14.61 45.03 19.26
N MET A 417 13.44 45.16 19.88
CA MET A 417 13.28 45.79 21.18
C MET A 417 13.82 44.93 22.32
N GLU A 418 13.62 43.60 22.32
CA GLU A 418 14.25 42.70 23.28
C GLU A 418 15.78 42.72 23.15
N LEU A 419 16.30 42.68 21.91
CA LEU A 419 17.72 42.83 21.61
C LEU A 419 18.25 44.20 22.10
N GLN A 420 17.55 45.29 21.82
CA GLN A 420 17.89 46.62 22.30
C GLN A 420 17.83 46.72 23.82
N ARG A 421 16.89 46.03 24.48
CA ARG A 421 16.77 46.02 25.95
C ARG A 421 17.96 45.28 26.57
N VAL A 422 18.40 44.17 25.97
CA VAL A 422 19.62 43.45 26.36
C VAL A 422 20.86 44.31 26.10
N GLN A 423 20.97 44.95 24.92
CA GLN A 423 22.06 45.87 24.60
C GLN A 423 22.09 47.08 25.54
N HIS A 424 20.95 47.66 25.89
CA HIS A 424 20.86 48.77 26.81
C HIS A 424 21.22 48.36 28.24
N GLN A 425 20.82 47.16 28.68
CA GLN A 425 21.28 46.60 29.96
C GLN A 425 22.79 46.38 29.97
N LEU A 426 23.37 45.92 28.86
CA LEU A 426 24.81 45.76 28.69
C LEU A 426 25.53 47.13 28.66
N ALA A 427 24.99 48.11 27.94
CA ALA A 427 25.52 49.46 27.90
C ALA A 427 25.42 50.15 29.26
N GLN A 428 24.33 49.95 30.02
CA GLN A 428 24.22 50.42 31.41
C GLN A 428 25.19 49.70 32.36
N TYR A 429 25.55 48.44 32.06
CA TYR A 429 26.59 47.71 32.76
C TYR A 429 27.97 48.32 32.49
N GLU A 430 28.27 48.65 31.23
CA GLU A 430 29.54 49.27 30.81
C GLU A 430 29.66 50.74 31.24
N ALA A 431 28.56 51.50 31.23
CA ALA A 431 28.53 52.94 31.45
C ALA A 431 28.45 53.36 32.93
N ALA A 432 28.51 52.43 33.89
CA ALA A 432 28.36 52.73 35.32
C ALA A 432 29.66 52.57 36.14
N PRO A 433 30.77 53.29 35.84
CA PRO A 433 32.01 53.22 36.59
C PRO A 433 31.83 53.64 38.07
N SER A 434 30.85 54.49 38.36
CA SER A 434 30.53 54.92 39.74
C SER A 434 29.89 53.84 40.61
N LYS A 435 29.28 52.79 40.01
CA LYS A 435 28.71 51.67 40.77
C LYS A 435 29.79 50.74 41.33
N PHE A 436 30.98 50.72 40.73
CA PHE A 436 32.14 49.99 41.26
C PHE A 436 32.65 50.58 42.57
N PHE A 437 32.31 51.84 42.88
CA PHE A 437 32.76 52.56 44.08
C PHE A 437 31.70 52.70 45.17
N ARG A 438 30.52 52.04 45.07
CA ARG A 438 29.54 52.08 46.17
C ARG A 438 30.07 51.26 47.35
N PRO A 439 30.31 51.85 48.55
CA PRO A 439 30.75 51.08 49.69
C PRO A 439 29.72 49.97 50.01
N PRO A 440 30.17 48.78 50.44
CA PRO A 440 29.26 47.70 50.81
C PRO A 440 28.24 48.23 51.81
N ASN A 441 26.96 47.95 51.57
CA ASN A 441 25.87 48.43 52.41
C ASN A 441 25.90 47.67 53.76
N LEU A 442 26.85 48.02 54.64
CA LEU A 442 27.13 47.35 55.91
C LEU A 442 26.03 47.56 56.96
N LEU A 443 25.06 48.46 56.69
CA LEU A 443 24.01 48.84 57.64
C LEU A 443 22.61 48.35 57.28
N GLY A 444 22.43 47.54 56.22
CA GLY A 444 21.18 46.81 55.98
C GLY A 444 19.89 47.66 55.89
N GLN A 445 20.00 48.96 55.66
CA GLN A 445 18.87 49.89 55.68
C GLN A 445 18.63 50.46 54.29
N GLU A 446 18.29 49.60 53.33
CA GLU A 446 17.74 50.05 52.06
C GLU A 446 16.24 50.26 52.24
N ARG A 447 15.83 51.53 52.35
CA ARG A 447 14.41 51.92 52.30
C ARG A 447 13.84 51.49 50.96
N GLN A 448 13.04 50.42 50.96
CA GLN A 448 12.03 50.18 49.94
C GLN A 448 11.04 51.35 49.97
N GLY A 449 11.16 52.28 49.04
CA GLY A 449 10.18 53.34 48.90
C GLY A 449 10.60 54.42 47.91
N GLN A 450 9.86 54.48 46.80
CA GLN A 450 9.67 55.65 45.93
C GLN A 450 10.89 56.17 45.18
N ASP A 451 11.00 55.81 43.90
CA ASP A 451 10.76 56.73 42.78
C ASP A 451 11.13 56.07 41.45
N VAL A 452 10.12 55.59 40.74
CA VAL A 452 10.17 55.44 39.27
C VAL A 452 9.14 56.45 38.74
N PRO A 453 9.50 57.39 37.84
CA PRO A 453 8.54 58.33 37.30
C PRO A 453 7.59 57.58 36.37
N HIS A 454 6.34 57.38 36.81
CA HIS A 454 5.25 57.05 35.92
C HIS A 454 4.93 58.28 35.06
N ALA A 455 5.08 58.13 33.74
CA ALA A 455 4.48 59.03 32.77
C ALA A 455 2.95 59.01 32.95
N ALA A 456 2.37 60.20 32.97
CA ALA A 456 1.00 60.49 33.33
C ALA A 456 -0.06 59.76 32.49
N HIS A 457 -1.02 59.12 33.15
CA HIS A 457 -2.43 59.16 32.78
C HIS A 457 -3.31 58.98 34.03
N ASP A 458 -4.40 59.76 34.06
CA ASP A 458 -5.35 60.03 35.15
C ASP A 458 -5.79 58.86 36.04
N PRO A 459 -5.98 59.12 37.36
CA PRO A 459 -6.90 58.36 38.18
C PRO A 459 -7.98 59.26 38.80
N HIS A 460 -9.25 58.97 38.50
CA HIS A 460 -10.36 59.25 39.39
C HIS A 460 -10.95 57.94 39.90
N ASN A 461 -11.14 57.90 41.22
CA ASN A 461 -11.94 56.98 42.02
C ASN A 461 -11.53 55.49 42.01
N LEU A 462 -10.98 55.05 43.14
CA LEU A 462 -11.60 53.98 43.94
C LEU A 462 -10.92 53.89 45.32
N THR A 463 -11.65 54.38 46.31
CA THR A 463 -11.49 54.09 47.73
C THR A 463 -11.83 52.62 48.02
N LEU A 464 -10.94 51.88 48.68
CA LEU A 464 -11.37 50.80 49.57
C LEU A 464 -10.34 50.50 50.66
N GLN A 465 -10.91 50.21 51.81
CA GLN A 465 -10.36 50.32 53.15
C GLN A 465 -9.35 49.22 53.50
N SER A 466 -8.39 49.65 54.31
CA SER A 466 -7.51 48.82 55.12
C SER A 466 -8.29 48.18 56.27
N THR A 467 -8.14 46.86 56.41
CA THR A 467 -8.20 46.17 57.70
C THR A 467 -7.16 45.05 57.75
N VAL A 468 -6.34 45.08 58.79
CA VAL A 468 -5.20 44.21 59.07
C VAL A 468 -5.65 43.07 60.01
N ASN A 469 -4.93 41.94 59.91
CA ASN A 469 -4.78 40.78 60.82
C ASN A 469 -5.09 39.49 60.04
N SER A 470 -4.29 38.42 60.00
CA SER A 470 -3.29 37.89 60.94
C SER A 470 -2.47 36.77 60.26
N THR A 471 -1.36 36.41 60.90
CA THR A 471 -0.51 35.22 60.72
C THR A 471 -1.16 34.00 60.05
N THR A 472 -0.65 33.59 58.89
CA THR A 472 -1.02 32.33 58.22
C THR A 472 0.19 31.43 58.00
N SER A 473 -0.04 30.14 58.23
CA SER A 473 0.98 29.08 58.19
C SER A 473 1.27 28.64 56.74
N ALA A 474 2.43 27.98 56.52
CA ALA A 474 2.90 27.54 55.21
C ALA A 474 1.93 26.64 54.41
N ALA A 475 0.93 26.03 55.05
CA ALA A 475 -0.12 25.25 54.36
C ALA A 475 -1.14 26.15 53.64
N GLN A 476 -1.43 27.36 54.15
CA GLN A 476 -2.37 28.28 53.52
C GLN A 476 -1.79 29.00 52.30
N VAL A 477 -0.46 29.06 52.17
CA VAL A 477 0.19 29.61 50.97
C VAL A 477 0.00 28.67 49.77
N SER A 478 -0.05 27.35 50.01
CA SER A 478 -0.35 26.35 48.97
C SER A 478 -1.78 26.46 48.45
N ASP A 479 -2.75 26.59 49.36
CA ASP A 479 -4.16 26.71 48.97
C ASP A 479 -4.47 28.08 48.37
N ALA A 480 -3.84 29.16 48.87
CA ALA A 480 -3.95 30.48 48.25
C ALA A 480 -3.31 30.54 46.86
N LEU A 481 -2.18 29.85 46.62
CA LEU A 481 -1.59 29.74 45.28
C LEU A 481 -2.45 28.89 44.34
N ALA A 482 -3.12 27.85 44.85
CA ALA A 482 -4.06 27.05 44.07
C ALA A 482 -5.34 27.82 43.74
N GLU A 483 -5.82 28.65 44.67
CA GLU A 483 -7.00 29.51 44.50
C GLU A 483 -6.69 30.73 43.63
N GLU A 484 -5.49 31.30 43.72
CA GLU A 484 -5.00 32.37 42.84
C GLU A 484 -4.70 31.85 41.42
N ALA A 485 -4.21 30.61 41.28
CA ALA A 485 -4.12 29.94 39.98
C ALA A 485 -5.50 29.60 39.39
N ALA A 486 -6.45 29.18 40.22
CA ALA A 486 -7.84 28.95 39.80
C ALA A 486 -8.57 30.26 39.44
N GLN A 487 -8.33 31.34 40.17
CA GLN A 487 -8.86 32.68 39.88
C GLN A 487 -8.20 33.31 38.65
N ALA A 488 -6.88 33.12 38.45
CA ALA A 488 -6.20 33.53 37.22
C ALA A 488 -6.77 32.80 35.98
N MET A 489 -7.16 31.53 36.12
CA MET A 489 -7.88 30.79 35.07
C MET A 489 -9.35 31.20 34.92
N ALA A 490 -10.03 31.60 36.00
CA ALA A 490 -11.43 32.03 35.96
C ALA A 490 -11.60 33.45 35.37
N VAL A 491 -10.64 34.36 35.60
CA VAL A 491 -10.62 35.72 35.03
C VAL A 491 -10.48 35.69 33.49
N GLN A 492 -9.86 34.64 32.91
CA GLN A 492 -9.79 34.45 31.45
C GLN A 492 -11.07 33.89 30.82
N GLN A 493 -12.03 33.36 31.60
CA GLN A 493 -13.30 32.82 31.06
C GLN A 493 -14.48 33.81 31.15
N GLY A 494 -14.30 34.96 31.79
CA GLY A 494 -15.37 35.93 32.07
C GLY A 494 -15.68 36.96 30.97
N SER A 495 -14.83 37.15 29.96
CA SER A 495 -15.11 38.13 28.90
C SER A 495 -15.92 37.49 27.77
N GLY A 496 -17.23 37.73 27.79
CA GLY A 496 -18.13 37.37 26.69
C GLY A 496 -17.64 37.95 25.36
N SER A 497 -17.38 37.06 24.40
CA SER A 497 -17.69 37.21 22.97
C SER A 497 -17.79 38.64 22.43
N SER A 498 -16.71 39.19 21.87
CA SER A 498 -16.77 39.74 20.49
C SER A 498 -15.39 39.91 19.84
N ASP A 499 -14.33 40.27 20.56
CA ASP A 499 -13.05 40.63 19.91
C ASP A 499 -11.87 39.88 20.54
N LEU A 500 -11.61 38.66 20.06
CA LEU A 500 -10.28 38.07 20.23
C LEU A 500 -9.32 38.95 19.42
N PRO A 501 -8.24 39.52 20.03
CA PRO A 501 -7.22 40.23 19.29
C PRO A 501 -6.75 39.33 18.15
N ASN A 502 -6.63 39.88 16.94
CA ASN A 502 -6.19 39.15 15.76
C ASN A 502 -4.92 38.37 16.13
N PRO A 503 -4.95 37.02 16.26
CA PRO A 503 -3.84 36.25 16.86
C PRO A 503 -2.50 36.45 16.15
N TRP A 504 -2.60 36.98 14.93
CA TRP A 504 -1.54 37.19 13.95
C TRP A 504 -0.86 38.57 14.02
N GLU A 505 -1.48 39.55 14.68
CA GLU A 505 -0.89 40.88 14.92
C GLU A 505 -0.11 40.96 16.23
N SER A 506 -0.25 39.94 17.08
CA SER A 506 0.44 39.88 18.35
C SER A 506 1.94 39.63 18.15
N GLU A 507 2.78 40.36 18.89
CA GLU A 507 4.24 40.24 18.81
C GLU A 507 4.70 38.77 18.88
N PRO A 508 5.81 38.38 18.22
CA PRO A 508 6.35 37.02 18.25
C PRO A 508 6.55 36.53 19.69
N GLY A 509 5.55 35.85 20.25
CA GLY A 509 5.49 35.54 21.68
C GLY A 509 4.07 35.38 22.23
N LEU A 510 3.09 36.17 21.78
CA LEU A 510 1.69 36.04 22.26
C LEU A 510 0.96 34.82 21.69
N SER A 511 1.40 34.31 20.54
CA SER A 511 0.98 33.00 20.01
C SER A 511 1.40 31.81 20.89
N ALA A 512 2.23 32.04 21.91
CA ALA A 512 2.52 31.07 22.96
C ALA A 512 1.46 31.04 24.08
N GLU A 513 0.41 31.87 23.99
CA GLU A 513 -0.72 31.80 24.90
C GLU A 513 -1.36 30.39 24.82
N LEU A 514 -1.45 29.76 25.99
CA LEU A 514 -1.78 28.35 26.16
C LEU A 514 -3.09 28.03 25.43
N GLY A 515 -3.02 27.25 24.35
CA GLY A 515 -4.18 26.78 23.59
C GLY A 515 -4.49 27.50 22.28
N VAL A 516 -3.77 28.56 21.89
CA VAL A 516 -3.96 29.21 20.57
C VAL A 516 -3.60 28.24 19.44
N HIS A 517 -2.47 27.54 19.53
CA HIS A 517 -2.06 26.54 18.52
C HIS A 517 -3.08 25.40 18.37
N VAL A 518 -3.76 25.01 19.46
CA VAL A 518 -4.84 24.00 19.44
C VAL A 518 -6.07 24.53 18.69
N LYS A 519 -6.47 25.78 18.93
CA LYS A 519 -7.59 26.39 18.19
C LYS A 519 -7.29 26.50 16.69
N LEU A 520 -6.05 26.83 16.33
CA LEU A 520 -5.60 26.87 14.95
C LEU A 520 -5.60 25.48 14.30
N PHE A 521 -5.12 24.47 15.03
CA PHE A 521 -5.23 23.08 14.59
C PHE A 521 -6.69 22.69 14.35
N GLN A 522 -7.60 22.98 15.28
CA GLN A 522 -9.04 22.67 15.14
C GLN A 522 -9.66 23.33 13.90
N GLN A 523 -9.28 24.57 13.58
CA GLN A 523 -9.74 25.25 12.37
C GLN A 523 -9.25 24.56 11.09
N LEU A 524 -7.98 24.13 11.06
CA LEU A 524 -7.41 23.38 9.94
C LEU A 524 -7.96 21.96 9.84
N GLN A 525 -8.30 21.35 10.97
CA GLN A 525 -8.87 20.01 11.06
C GLN A 525 -10.11 19.88 10.17
N ASN A 526 -10.92 20.94 10.08
CA ASN A 526 -12.14 20.99 9.25
C ASN A 526 -11.90 20.72 7.76
N SER A 527 -10.68 20.94 7.27
CA SER A 527 -10.33 20.73 5.86
C SER A 527 -10.06 19.27 5.50
N PHE A 528 -9.64 18.44 6.45
CA PHE A 528 -9.23 17.05 6.21
C PHE A 528 -10.01 16.02 7.03
N LEU A 529 -10.61 16.39 8.17
CA LEU A 529 -11.37 15.48 9.04
C LEU A 529 -12.57 14.81 8.35
N PRO A 530 -13.32 15.47 7.44
CA PRO A 530 -14.39 14.80 6.71
C PRO A 530 -13.85 13.70 5.78
N PHE A 531 -12.66 13.88 5.20
CA PHE A 531 -12.04 12.84 4.37
C PHE A 531 -11.69 11.62 5.22
N ASP A 532 -11.14 11.84 6.43
CA ASP A 532 -10.85 10.78 7.39
C ASP A 532 -12.12 9.98 7.74
N ALA A 533 -13.16 10.71 8.18
CA ALA A 533 -14.42 10.11 8.58
C ALA A 533 -15.07 9.30 7.45
N TYR A 534 -15.17 9.85 6.24
CA TYR A 534 -15.82 9.15 5.12
C TYR A 534 -14.97 8.04 4.52
N ALA A 535 -13.63 8.12 4.56
CA ALA A 535 -12.78 6.98 4.19
C ALA A 535 -13.13 5.76 5.05
N ARG A 536 -13.31 5.96 6.36
CA ARG A 536 -13.72 4.90 7.28
C ARG A 536 -15.15 4.40 7.03
N VAL A 537 -16.11 5.30 6.80
CA VAL A 537 -17.48 4.90 6.42
C VAL A 537 -17.48 4.04 5.15
N CYS A 538 -16.63 4.37 4.18
CA CYS A 538 -16.46 3.61 2.95
C CYS A 538 -15.85 2.21 3.21
N LEU A 539 -14.90 2.07 4.13
CA LEU A 539 -14.36 0.74 4.49
C LEU A 539 -15.45 -0.17 5.10
N ILE A 540 -16.30 0.38 5.97
CA ILE A 540 -17.44 -0.37 6.55
C ILE A 540 -18.46 -0.71 5.45
N ALA A 541 -18.73 0.24 4.55
CA ALA A 541 -19.59 0.02 3.38
C ALA A 541 -19.02 -1.08 2.47
N CYS A 542 -17.71 -1.11 2.26
CA CYS A 542 -17.05 -2.14 1.47
C CYS A 542 -17.20 -3.52 2.12
N ALA A 543 -16.82 -3.66 3.39
CA ALA A 543 -16.91 -4.93 4.12
C ALA A 543 -18.36 -5.47 4.14
N SER A 544 -19.34 -4.58 4.34
CA SER A 544 -20.76 -4.95 4.33
C SER A 544 -21.32 -5.34 2.97
N ASN A 545 -20.66 -4.99 1.87
CA ASN A 545 -21.01 -5.48 0.54
C ASN A 545 -20.28 -6.78 0.20
N LEU A 546 -19.03 -6.91 0.64
CA LEU A 546 -18.21 -8.08 0.39
C LEU A 546 -18.76 -9.34 1.10
N MET A 547 -19.27 -9.21 2.33
CA MET A 547 -19.83 -10.35 3.07
C MET A 547 -21.05 -10.98 2.37
N PRO A 548 -22.06 -10.21 1.91
CA PRO A 548 -23.11 -10.74 1.03
C PRO A 548 -22.59 -11.30 -0.29
N ALA A 549 -21.56 -10.68 -0.91
CA ALA A 549 -20.98 -11.21 -2.15
C ALA A 549 -20.37 -12.61 -1.94
N LEU A 550 -19.59 -12.80 -0.88
CA LEU A 550 -19.07 -14.10 -0.46
C LEU A 550 -20.20 -15.10 -0.16
N THR A 551 -21.28 -14.62 0.48
CA THR A 551 -22.46 -15.43 0.76
C THR A 551 -23.11 -15.93 -0.53
N TYR A 552 -23.32 -15.05 -1.52
CA TYR A 552 -23.93 -15.43 -2.80
C TYR A 552 -23.07 -16.37 -3.64
N PHE A 553 -21.75 -16.17 -3.62
CA PHE A 553 -20.82 -17.11 -4.22
C PHE A 553 -20.90 -18.49 -3.56
N TRP A 554 -20.91 -18.53 -2.23
CA TRP A 554 -21.02 -19.79 -1.49
C TRP A 554 -22.33 -20.52 -1.76
N ILE A 555 -23.46 -19.79 -1.73
CA ILE A 555 -24.78 -20.34 -2.09
C ILE A 555 -24.76 -20.92 -3.50
N ALA A 556 -24.20 -20.20 -4.48
CA ALA A 556 -24.12 -20.66 -5.85
C ALA A 556 -23.26 -21.92 -5.97
N HIS A 557 -22.06 -21.91 -5.39
CA HIS A 557 -21.10 -22.99 -5.47
C HIS A 557 -21.62 -24.28 -4.81
N GLN A 558 -22.14 -24.19 -3.58
CA GLN A 558 -22.68 -25.37 -2.89
C GLN A 558 -23.88 -25.96 -3.62
N ASN A 559 -24.80 -25.12 -4.09
CA ASN A 559 -25.94 -25.58 -4.86
C ASN A 559 -25.54 -26.24 -6.20
N TRP A 560 -24.37 -25.91 -6.74
CA TRP A 560 -23.81 -26.54 -7.93
C TRP A 560 -23.13 -27.88 -7.63
N THR A 561 -22.32 -27.94 -6.57
CA THR A 561 -21.52 -29.13 -6.23
C THR A 561 -22.32 -30.20 -5.51
N ASP A 562 -23.14 -29.81 -4.54
CA ASP A 562 -23.95 -30.71 -3.73
C ASP A 562 -25.28 -30.03 -3.32
N PRO A 563 -26.35 -30.20 -4.12
CA PRO A 563 -27.67 -29.67 -3.79
C PRO A 563 -28.20 -30.14 -2.42
N GLY A 564 -27.69 -31.26 -1.88
CA GLY A 564 -28.05 -31.81 -0.58
C GLY A 564 -27.42 -31.08 0.61
N ALA A 565 -26.35 -30.31 0.39
CA ALA A 565 -25.60 -29.60 1.44
C ALA A 565 -26.26 -28.28 1.91
N MET A 566 -27.60 -28.25 2.00
CA MET A 566 -28.38 -27.07 2.38
C MET A 566 -27.97 -26.53 3.75
N LEU A 567 -27.79 -27.42 4.73
CA LEU A 567 -27.45 -27.02 6.09
C LEU A 567 -26.10 -26.28 6.13
N ALA A 568 -25.10 -26.77 5.39
CA ALA A 568 -23.79 -26.13 5.28
C ALA A 568 -23.90 -24.73 4.65
N THR A 569 -24.73 -24.59 3.62
CA THR A 569 -25.00 -23.31 2.95
C THR A 569 -25.62 -22.29 3.92
N VAL A 570 -26.62 -22.69 4.69
CA VAL A 570 -27.28 -21.82 5.67
C VAL A 570 -26.32 -21.44 6.80
N ILE A 571 -25.55 -22.40 7.34
CA ILE A 571 -24.59 -22.13 8.43
C ILE A 571 -23.53 -21.11 7.98
N CYS A 572 -22.94 -21.29 6.80
CA CYS A 572 -21.92 -20.36 6.29
C CYS A 572 -22.50 -18.97 6.02
N SER A 573 -23.72 -18.90 5.46
CA SER A 573 -24.43 -17.63 5.26
C SER A 573 -24.70 -16.91 6.58
N CYS A 574 -25.16 -17.65 7.59
CA CYS A 574 -25.37 -17.12 8.95
C CYS A 574 -24.06 -16.63 9.57
N ALA A 575 -22.94 -17.35 9.39
CA ALA A 575 -21.64 -16.96 9.91
C ALA A 575 -21.14 -15.65 9.28
N LEU A 576 -21.21 -15.52 7.95
CA LEU A 576 -20.82 -14.30 7.24
C LEU A 576 -21.71 -13.10 7.62
N MET A 577 -23.01 -13.33 7.78
CA MET A 577 -23.93 -12.28 8.23
C MET A 577 -23.71 -11.89 9.68
N PHE A 578 -23.41 -12.85 10.55
CA PHE A 578 -23.03 -12.57 11.94
C PHE A 578 -21.78 -11.68 12.01
N THR A 579 -20.75 -11.97 11.20
CA THR A 579 -19.56 -11.10 11.09
C THR A 579 -19.95 -9.67 10.70
N THR A 580 -20.87 -9.50 9.74
CA THR A 580 -21.38 -8.19 9.34
C THR A 580 -22.11 -7.48 10.49
N LEU A 581 -22.90 -8.21 11.29
CA LEU A 581 -23.56 -7.64 12.47
C LEU A 581 -22.57 -7.20 13.55
N VAL A 582 -21.48 -7.96 13.73
CA VAL A 582 -20.42 -7.60 14.67
C VAL A 582 -19.75 -6.30 14.24
N LEU A 583 -19.44 -6.15 12.95
CA LEU A 583 -18.88 -4.90 12.41
C LEU A 583 -19.79 -3.70 12.70
N TYR A 584 -21.09 -3.81 12.46
CA TYR A 584 -22.00 -2.70 12.80
C TYR A 584 -22.14 -2.46 14.29
N LYS A 585 -22.14 -3.52 15.12
CA LYS A 585 -22.21 -3.32 16.58
C LYS A 585 -20.98 -2.58 17.11
N LEU A 586 -19.83 -2.78 16.48
CA LEU A 586 -18.59 -2.10 16.82
C LEU A 586 -18.58 -0.64 16.35
N ASP A 587 -19.03 -0.37 15.12
CA ASP A 587 -18.89 0.96 14.51
C ASP A 587 -20.15 1.84 14.56
N PHE A 588 -21.37 1.31 14.52
CA PHE A 588 -22.57 2.15 14.57
C PHE A 588 -22.89 2.62 16.00
N TYR A 589 -23.20 3.90 16.11
CA TYR A 589 -23.71 4.56 17.30
C TYR A 589 -25.10 5.14 16.98
N VAL A 590 -26.10 4.28 16.98
CA VAL A 590 -27.50 4.61 16.67
C VAL A 590 -28.43 4.11 17.78
N GLU A 591 -29.65 4.63 17.82
CA GLU A 591 -30.70 4.18 18.74
C GLU A 591 -30.94 2.67 18.63
N LYS A 592 -31.24 2.00 19.75
CA LYS A 592 -31.46 0.54 19.81
C LYS A 592 -32.49 0.06 18.79
N GLN A 593 -33.58 0.80 18.59
CA GLN A 593 -34.63 0.44 17.64
C GLN A 593 -34.13 0.45 16.19
N ARG A 594 -33.39 1.49 15.79
CA ARG A 594 -32.78 1.57 14.46
C ARG A 594 -31.75 0.47 14.23
N MET A 595 -30.92 0.19 15.24
CA MET A 595 -29.99 -0.94 15.20
C MET A 595 -30.71 -2.29 14.99
N ARG A 596 -31.89 -2.51 15.57
CA ARG A 596 -32.69 -3.72 15.32
C ARG A 596 -33.15 -3.80 13.87
N ILE A 597 -33.60 -2.69 13.29
CA ILE A 597 -33.98 -2.60 11.86
C ILE A 597 -32.77 -2.94 10.97
N TYR A 598 -31.59 -2.36 11.23
CA TYR A 598 -30.39 -2.64 10.45
C TYR A 598 -29.98 -4.11 10.50
N LYS A 599 -30.00 -4.70 11.69
CA LYS A 599 -29.72 -6.13 11.87
C LYS A 599 -30.69 -7.00 11.08
N ALA A 600 -31.99 -6.69 11.15
CA ALA A 600 -33.01 -7.43 10.43
C ALA A 600 -32.81 -7.33 8.91
N VAL A 601 -32.69 -6.13 8.36
CA VAL A 601 -32.59 -5.92 6.90
C VAL A 601 -31.35 -6.60 6.31
N VAL A 602 -30.19 -6.48 6.96
CA VAL A 602 -28.92 -7.04 6.44
C VAL A 602 -28.91 -8.56 6.49
N VAL A 603 -29.44 -9.16 7.55
CA VAL A 603 -29.47 -10.63 7.71
C VAL A 603 -30.54 -11.26 6.83
N CYS A 604 -31.70 -10.62 6.71
CA CYS A 604 -32.81 -11.19 5.95
C CYS A 604 -32.49 -11.33 4.46
N ALA A 605 -31.74 -10.40 3.84
CA ALA A 605 -31.55 -10.45 2.39
C ALA A 605 -30.86 -11.75 1.92
N PRO A 606 -29.71 -12.18 2.49
CA PRO A 606 -29.08 -13.43 2.06
C PRO A 606 -29.83 -14.68 2.51
N LEU A 607 -30.51 -14.67 3.65
CA LEU A 607 -31.33 -15.80 4.10
C LEU A 607 -32.55 -16.04 3.19
N VAL A 608 -33.21 -14.97 2.74
CA VAL A 608 -34.29 -15.05 1.75
C VAL A 608 -33.75 -15.56 0.42
N SER A 609 -32.52 -15.20 0.03
CA SER A 609 -31.87 -15.76 -1.17
C SER A 609 -31.57 -17.25 -1.02
N CYS A 610 -31.11 -17.72 0.14
CA CYS A 610 -30.96 -19.16 0.41
C CYS A 610 -32.28 -19.89 0.19
N ALA A 611 -33.38 -19.37 0.74
CA ALA A 611 -34.72 -19.94 0.55
C ALA A 611 -35.13 -19.93 -0.94
N ALA A 612 -34.82 -18.87 -1.69
CA ALA A 612 -35.09 -18.79 -3.13
C ALA A 612 -34.31 -19.84 -3.94
N VAL A 613 -33.02 -20.05 -3.63
CA VAL A 613 -32.20 -21.08 -4.29
C VAL A 613 -32.70 -22.49 -3.94
N GLN A 614 -33.13 -22.71 -2.70
CA GLN A 614 -33.68 -24.00 -2.28
C GLN A 614 -35.01 -24.31 -2.95
N SER A 615 -35.91 -23.33 -3.04
CA SER A 615 -37.16 -23.45 -3.80
C SER A 615 -36.87 -23.78 -5.27
N TRP A 616 -35.85 -23.14 -5.86
CA TRP A 616 -35.42 -23.41 -7.24
C TRP A 616 -34.86 -24.83 -7.42
N ALA A 617 -33.98 -25.27 -6.52
CA ALA A 617 -33.39 -26.60 -6.56
C ALA A 617 -34.47 -27.69 -6.39
N HIS A 618 -35.42 -27.47 -5.47
CA HIS A 618 -36.53 -28.38 -5.24
C HIS A 618 -37.42 -28.53 -6.49
N ALA A 619 -37.84 -27.41 -7.09
CA ALA A 619 -38.67 -27.40 -8.30
C ALA A 619 -38.02 -28.17 -9.46
N ARG A 620 -36.67 -28.16 -9.54
CA ARG A 620 -35.91 -28.90 -10.54
C ARG A 620 -35.90 -30.42 -10.30
N HIS A 621 -35.90 -30.85 -9.05
CA HIS A 621 -35.83 -32.28 -8.69
C HIS A 621 -37.18 -33.00 -8.75
N VAL A 622 -38.30 -32.32 -8.49
CA VAL A 622 -39.62 -32.97 -8.37
C VAL A 622 -40.28 -33.32 -9.71
N GLY A 623 -39.77 -32.82 -10.84
CA GLY A 623 -40.00 -33.38 -12.18
C GLY A 623 -41.45 -33.48 -12.69
N GLY A 624 -42.46 -32.91 -12.02
CA GLY A 624 -43.86 -33.15 -12.36
C GLY A 624 -44.86 -32.05 -12.01
N GLY A 625 -45.39 -31.37 -13.04
CA GLY A 625 -46.78 -30.91 -13.12
C GLY A 625 -47.22 -29.65 -12.34
N TRP A 626 -46.55 -29.26 -11.26
CA TRP A 626 -46.97 -28.14 -10.39
C TRP A 626 -46.08 -26.88 -10.51
N HIS A 627 -45.68 -26.52 -11.72
CA HIS A 627 -44.66 -25.49 -11.97
C HIS A 627 -45.03 -24.06 -11.52
N VAL A 628 -46.31 -23.65 -11.62
CA VAL A 628 -46.67 -22.22 -11.51
C VAL A 628 -46.54 -21.67 -10.08
N ALA A 629 -46.96 -22.43 -9.06
CA ALA A 629 -46.96 -21.94 -7.68
C ALA A 629 -45.56 -21.87 -7.09
N GLU A 630 -44.71 -22.87 -7.35
CA GLU A 630 -43.33 -22.92 -6.87
C GLU A 630 -42.45 -21.87 -7.55
N GLU A 631 -42.64 -21.65 -8.85
CA GLU A 631 -41.98 -20.55 -9.56
C GLU A 631 -42.39 -19.20 -8.98
N LEU A 632 -43.69 -18.97 -8.75
CA LEU A 632 -44.17 -17.72 -8.15
C LEU A 632 -43.53 -17.45 -6.77
N VAL A 633 -43.44 -18.48 -5.92
CA VAL A 633 -42.79 -18.36 -4.60
C VAL A 633 -41.32 -18.00 -4.74
N GLN A 634 -40.59 -18.66 -5.64
CA GLN A 634 -39.19 -18.32 -5.93
C GLN A 634 -39.07 -16.84 -6.36
N TRP A 635 -39.92 -16.38 -7.27
CA TRP A 635 -39.89 -15.00 -7.77
C TRP A 635 -40.16 -13.97 -6.67
N LEU A 636 -41.14 -14.23 -5.80
CA LEU A 636 -41.43 -13.37 -4.65
C LEU A 636 -40.23 -13.30 -3.69
N LEU A 637 -39.51 -14.40 -3.47
CA LEU A 637 -38.30 -14.43 -2.64
C LEU A 637 -37.13 -13.68 -3.27
N VAL A 638 -36.91 -13.82 -4.59
CA VAL A 638 -35.88 -13.05 -5.33
C VAL A 638 -36.19 -11.56 -5.29
N PHE A 639 -37.45 -11.17 -5.51
CA PHE A 639 -37.89 -9.79 -5.43
C PHE A 639 -37.72 -9.21 -4.01
N ALA A 640 -38.13 -9.96 -2.99
CA ALA A 640 -37.94 -9.57 -1.59
C ALA A 640 -36.44 -9.38 -1.25
N THR A 641 -35.56 -10.25 -1.76
CA THR A 641 -34.11 -10.09 -1.61
C THR A 641 -33.62 -8.76 -2.20
N CYS A 642 -34.04 -8.43 -3.43
CA CYS A 642 -33.63 -7.20 -4.10
C CYS A 642 -34.12 -5.96 -3.34
N LEU A 643 -35.37 -5.97 -2.85
CA LEU A 643 -35.92 -4.90 -2.02
C LEU A 643 -35.19 -4.72 -0.70
N LEU A 644 -34.79 -5.81 -0.04
CA LEU A 644 -34.03 -5.75 1.20
C LEU A 644 -32.65 -5.11 0.99
N HIS A 645 -31.97 -5.40 -0.12
CA HIS A 645 -30.71 -4.72 -0.48
C HIS A 645 -30.92 -3.24 -0.81
N LEU A 646 -31.97 -2.91 -1.55
CA LEU A 646 -32.32 -1.51 -1.84
C LEU A 646 -32.58 -0.73 -0.55
N LEU A 647 -33.40 -1.30 0.34
CA LEU A 647 -33.69 -0.73 1.66
C LEU A 647 -32.41 -0.57 2.48
N TRP A 648 -31.52 -1.57 2.47
CA TRP A 648 -30.22 -1.47 3.13
C TRP A 648 -29.42 -0.26 2.64
N LYS A 649 -29.33 -0.02 1.32
CA LYS A 649 -28.62 1.15 0.79
C LYS A 649 -29.25 2.48 1.20
N LEU A 650 -30.58 2.56 1.23
CA LEU A 650 -31.31 3.74 1.67
C LEU A 650 -31.11 4.03 3.17
N LEU A 651 -31.06 2.98 4.00
CA LEU A 651 -30.77 3.11 5.41
C LEU A 651 -29.30 3.51 5.66
N PHE A 652 -28.37 2.94 4.89
CA PHE A 652 -26.95 3.24 5.02
C PHE A 652 -26.62 4.68 4.62
N ILE A 653 -27.17 5.18 3.50
CA ILE A 653 -26.99 6.58 3.10
C ILE A 653 -27.62 7.55 4.11
N TRP A 654 -28.73 7.17 4.72
CA TRP A 654 -29.39 7.98 5.76
C TRP A 654 -28.53 8.12 7.01
N GLU A 655 -27.88 7.04 7.47
CA GLU A 655 -27.01 7.11 8.65
C GLU A 655 -25.65 7.74 8.36
N ALA A 656 -25.18 7.65 7.12
CA ALA A 656 -23.94 8.32 6.69
C ALA A 656 -24.10 9.82 6.45
N ARG A 657 -25.28 10.40 6.61
CA ARG A 657 -25.49 11.84 6.38
C ARG A 657 -24.66 12.68 7.37
N PRO A 658 -24.09 13.81 6.91
CA PRO A 658 -23.37 14.72 7.78
C PRO A 658 -24.34 15.38 8.78
N SER A 659 -23.88 15.60 10.00
CA SER A 659 -24.57 16.49 10.93
C SER A 659 -24.59 17.92 10.38
N LYS A 660 -25.74 18.60 10.44
CA LYS A 660 -25.87 19.99 9.97
C LYS A 660 -25.10 20.99 10.84
N GLU A 661 -24.84 20.62 12.09
CA GLU A 661 -24.31 21.52 13.12
C GLU A 661 -22.78 21.43 13.26
N ASP A 662 -22.17 20.34 12.77
CA ASP A 662 -20.77 20.02 13.09
C ASP A 662 -20.00 19.42 11.91
N LEU A 663 -19.00 20.17 11.43
CA LEU A 663 -17.86 19.75 10.59
C LEU A 663 -18.17 18.86 9.38
N ASN A 664 -19.43 18.78 8.95
CA ASN A 664 -19.93 17.83 7.96
C ASN A 664 -19.58 16.36 8.28
N LEU A 665 -19.57 15.96 9.55
CA LEU A 665 -19.18 14.61 9.97
C LEU A 665 -20.38 13.64 10.12
N PRO A 666 -20.24 12.35 9.73
CA PRO A 666 -21.25 11.32 9.91
C PRO A 666 -21.25 10.78 11.36
N MET A 667 -21.90 11.50 12.27
CA MET A 667 -21.87 11.26 13.73
C MET A 667 -22.58 9.99 14.21
N SER A 668 -23.29 9.27 13.32
CA SER A 668 -23.85 7.95 13.60
C SER A 668 -22.80 6.84 13.66
N PHE A 669 -21.54 7.14 13.33
CA PHE A 669 -20.42 6.21 13.39
C PHE A 669 -19.58 6.52 14.63
N ARG A 670 -19.51 5.57 15.57
CA ARG A 670 -18.79 5.66 16.85
C ARG A 670 -17.35 6.09 16.63
N SER A 671 -16.75 5.51 15.61
CA SER A 671 -15.38 5.74 15.22
C SER A 671 -15.07 7.15 14.77
N VAL A 672 -16.02 7.79 14.08
CA VAL A 672 -15.92 9.19 13.68
C VAL A 672 -15.97 10.10 14.90
N ARG A 673 -16.67 9.69 15.97
CA ARG A 673 -16.67 10.43 17.24
C ARG A 673 -15.32 10.40 17.95
N TYR A 674 -14.53 9.34 17.75
CA TYR A 674 -13.18 9.25 18.33
C TYR A 674 -12.19 10.18 17.65
N LEU A 675 -12.52 10.72 16.47
CA LEU A 675 -11.70 11.74 15.80
C LEU A 675 -11.80 13.12 16.46
N ASP A 676 -12.82 13.36 17.31
CA ASP A 676 -12.95 14.58 18.11
C ASP A 676 -12.12 14.48 19.41
N ILE A 677 -10.79 14.55 19.25
CA ILE A 677 -9.80 14.44 20.33
C ILE A 677 -10.07 15.46 21.46
N PHE A 678 -10.53 16.66 21.09
CA PHE A 678 -10.72 17.75 22.04
C PHE A 678 -12.11 17.77 22.69
N GLY A 679 -12.98 16.80 22.38
CA GLY A 679 -14.36 16.77 22.86
C GLY A 679 -15.11 18.05 22.53
N SER A 680 -14.77 18.70 21.42
CA SER A 680 -15.36 19.97 20.99
C SER A 680 -16.86 19.81 20.75
N LEU A 681 -17.28 18.65 20.24
CA LEU A 681 -18.67 18.28 20.02
C LEU A 681 -19.41 18.09 21.33
N ARG A 682 -18.77 17.45 22.32
CA ARG A 682 -19.35 17.25 23.66
C ARG A 682 -19.56 18.59 24.36
N ARG A 683 -18.62 19.53 24.22
CA ARG A 683 -18.74 20.89 24.79
C ARG A 683 -19.89 21.66 24.16
N ARG A 684 -20.01 21.66 22.83
CA ARG A 684 -21.13 22.30 22.13
C ARG A 684 -22.48 21.74 22.54
N GLN A 685 -22.62 20.42 22.63
CA GLN A 685 -23.86 19.79 23.11
C GLN A 685 -24.21 20.21 24.54
N ALA A 686 -23.21 20.31 25.42
CA ALA A 686 -23.42 20.81 26.78
C ALA A 686 -23.84 22.29 26.78
N ASP A 687 -23.26 23.11 25.92
CA ASP A 687 -23.60 24.54 25.81
C ASP A 687 -24.99 24.75 25.19
N GLU A 688 -25.38 23.97 24.19
CA GLU A 688 -26.74 23.99 23.63
C GLU A 688 -27.76 23.53 24.66
N ARG A 689 -27.46 22.48 25.41
CA ARG A 689 -28.30 22.04 26.53
C ARG A 689 -28.46 23.16 27.56
N ARG A 690 -27.36 23.84 27.94
CA ARG A 690 -27.41 25.00 28.84
C ARG A 690 -28.22 26.15 28.27
N ARG A 691 -28.09 26.46 26.97
CA ARG A 691 -28.88 27.50 26.29
C ARG A 691 -30.36 27.14 26.26
N PHE A 692 -30.69 25.88 26.01
CA PHE A 692 -32.06 25.38 26.04
C PHE A 692 -32.65 25.44 27.46
N GLU A 693 -31.91 25.01 28.47
CA GLU A 693 -32.29 25.11 29.88
C GLU A 693 -32.46 26.58 30.30
N GLN A 694 -31.59 27.49 29.85
CA GLN A 694 -31.74 28.93 30.07
C GLN A 694 -32.94 29.52 29.32
N ALA A 695 -33.22 29.08 28.09
CA ALA A 695 -34.40 29.52 27.34
C ALA A 695 -35.70 29.05 27.99
N LEU A 696 -35.72 27.82 28.53
CA LEU A 696 -36.81 27.30 29.36
C LEU A 696 -36.99 28.12 30.63
N ARG A 697 -35.91 28.39 31.37
CA ARG A 697 -35.95 29.24 32.57
C ARG A 697 -36.45 30.65 32.27
N LYS A 698 -36.10 31.24 31.12
CA LYS A 698 -36.63 32.54 30.69
C LYS A 698 -38.09 32.51 30.27
N ARG A 699 -38.59 31.35 29.80
CA ARG A 699 -39.99 31.18 29.39
C ARG A 699 -40.93 30.81 30.53
N VAL A 700 -40.41 30.39 31.68
CA VAL A 700 -41.18 30.30 32.92
C VAL A 700 -41.13 31.69 33.57
N PRO A 701 -42.16 32.54 33.41
CA PRO A 701 -42.15 33.87 34.01
C PRO A 701 -42.15 33.69 35.54
N GLY A 702 -41.34 34.49 36.23
CA GLY A 702 -41.22 34.44 37.67
C GLY A 702 -42.57 34.48 38.36
N SER A 703 -42.93 33.36 39.00
CA SER A 703 -43.60 33.37 40.29
C SER A 703 -42.61 33.97 41.28
N GLN A 704 -42.55 35.30 41.32
CA GLN A 704 -41.79 36.05 42.30
C GLN A 704 -42.79 36.99 42.99
N ASN A 705 -43.33 36.47 44.10
CA ASN A 705 -43.92 37.18 45.23
C ASN A 705 -44.68 38.49 44.94
N ASP A 706 -46.00 38.37 44.80
CA ASP A 706 -46.89 39.25 45.55
C ASP A 706 -47.68 38.36 46.51
N GLY A 707 -47.51 38.62 47.81
CA GLY A 707 -48.19 37.87 48.86
C GLY A 707 -49.66 38.25 48.91
N ASP A 708 -50.55 37.26 48.83
CA ASP A 708 -51.67 37.23 49.76
C ASP A 708 -52.19 35.80 49.97
N SER A 709 -52.67 35.61 51.19
CA SER A 709 -53.19 34.43 51.82
C SER A 709 -54.46 33.87 51.16
N SER A 710 -54.42 32.60 50.76
CA SER A 710 -55.46 31.56 51.02
C SER A 710 -55.29 30.37 50.07
N GLU A 711 -55.06 29.20 50.66
CA GLU A 711 -55.27 27.88 50.06
C GLU A 711 -56.71 27.73 49.50
N PRO A 712 -57.03 26.78 48.58
CA PRO A 712 -56.41 25.45 48.51
C PRO A 712 -56.17 24.83 47.12
N SER A 713 -55.44 23.71 47.18
CA SER A 713 -55.50 22.54 46.30
C SER A 713 -54.77 22.57 44.95
N GLY A 714 -53.74 21.72 44.87
CA GLY A 714 -53.59 20.81 43.73
C GLY A 714 -52.46 21.05 42.73
N ASN A 715 -51.60 22.05 42.90
CA ASN A 715 -50.55 22.33 41.90
C ASN A 715 -49.18 21.81 42.35
N LEU A 716 -48.67 20.83 41.60
CA LEU A 716 -47.31 20.31 41.67
C LEU A 716 -46.31 21.48 41.64
N SER A 717 -45.46 21.58 42.66
CA SER A 717 -44.48 22.66 42.76
C SER A 717 -43.53 22.64 41.56
N ALA A 718 -42.99 23.79 41.17
CA ALA A 718 -42.00 23.86 40.09
C ALA A 718 -40.77 22.96 40.36
N GLU A 719 -40.45 22.67 41.62
CA GLU A 719 -39.46 21.66 42.02
C GLU A 719 -39.94 20.22 41.81
N GLN A 720 -41.24 19.92 41.96
CA GLN A 720 -41.80 18.62 41.60
C GLN A 720 -41.87 18.43 40.09
N VAL A 721 -42.13 19.49 39.31
CA VAL A 721 -42.11 19.45 37.85
C VAL A 721 -40.66 19.36 37.33
N LEU A 722 -39.71 20.12 37.89
CA LEU A 722 -38.29 19.95 37.58
C LEU A 722 -37.76 18.59 38.03
N GLY A 723 -38.20 18.09 39.19
CA GLY A 723 -37.85 16.76 39.69
C GLY A 723 -38.48 15.63 38.88
N MET A 724 -39.67 15.83 38.31
CA MET A 724 -40.27 14.91 37.33
C MET A 724 -39.54 14.98 35.99
N ILE A 725 -39.13 16.16 35.53
CA ILE A 725 -38.34 16.33 34.29
C ILE A 725 -36.93 15.77 34.46
N GLU A 726 -36.28 15.96 35.61
CA GLU A 726 -34.99 15.34 35.94
C GLU A 726 -35.13 13.82 36.08
N ARG A 727 -36.21 13.31 36.67
CA ARG A 727 -36.49 11.86 36.69
C ARG A 727 -36.77 11.33 35.29
N VAL A 728 -37.52 12.03 34.44
CA VAL A 728 -37.79 11.65 33.04
C VAL A 728 -36.51 11.72 32.18
N LEU A 729 -35.59 12.65 32.45
CA LEU A 729 -34.30 12.75 31.77
C LEU A 729 -33.24 11.78 32.31
N MET A 730 -33.30 11.40 33.60
CA MET A 730 -32.46 10.37 34.23
C MET A 730 -32.94 8.94 33.88
N ILE A 731 -34.26 8.73 33.72
CA ILE A 731 -34.84 7.45 33.24
C ILE A 731 -34.37 7.16 31.80
N ASN A 732 -33.98 8.17 31.03
CA ASN A 732 -33.35 7.99 29.71
C ASN A 732 -31.92 7.38 29.78
N GLN A 733 -31.40 7.11 30.98
CA GLN A 733 -30.13 6.40 31.21
C GLN A 733 -30.27 5.11 32.02
N SER A 734 -31.45 4.74 32.53
CA SER A 734 -31.65 3.45 33.21
C SER A 734 -33.03 2.81 32.97
N SER A 735 -32.99 1.65 32.30
CA SER A 735 -34.02 0.61 32.20
C SER A 735 -35.32 0.90 31.42
N ASP A 736 -35.64 -0.07 30.56
CA ASP A 736 -36.79 -0.18 29.66
C ASP A 736 -38.12 -0.38 30.43
N GLN A 737 -39.12 0.49 30.23
CA GLN A 737 -40.56 0.21 30.03
C GLN A 737 -41.37 1.52 30.17
N ASP A 738 -42.37 1.70 29.29
CA ASP A 738 -43.42 2.74 29.29
C ASP A 738 -43.10 4.12 28.68
N GLN A 739 -43.25 4.24 27.35
CA GLN A 739 -43.53 5.52 26.66
C GLN A 739 -44.42 5.31 25.42
N ASP A 740 -45.66 4.88 25.61
CA ASP A 740 -46.75 5.15 24.69
C ASP A 740 -47.73 6.09 25.39
N ILE A 741 -48.15 7.15 24.69
CA ILE A 741 -49.13 8.22 25.02
C ILE A 741 -48.46 9.61 24.92
N LEU A 742 -48.96 10.42 23.98
CA LEU A 742 -48.69 11.86 23.71
C LEU A 742 -47.74 12.24 22.54
N ARG A 743 -48.16 11.96 21.29
CA ARG A 743 -47.82 12.81 20.12
C ARG A 743 -48.90 12.72 19.04
N SER A 744 -49.75 13.75 18.85
CA SER A 744 -50.48 13.87 17.56
C SER A 744 -50.69 15.29 17.01
N ASP A 745 -50.78 16.37 17.78
CA ASP A 745 -51.39 17.59 17.22
C ASP A 745 -50.43 18.71 16.74
N GLU A 746 -49.18 18.77 17.19
CA GLU A 746 -48.26 19.85 16.77
C GLU A 746 -47.53 19.60 15.44
N VAL A 747 -47.49 18.35 14.97
CA VAL A 747 -46.73 17.96 13.77
C VAL A 747 -47.48 18.29 12.47
N GLN A 748 -48.82 18.31 12.48
CA GLN A 748 -49.62 18.55 11.28
C GLN A 748 -49.61 20.03 10.82
N THR A 749 -49.35 20.98 11.71
CA THR A 749 -49.42 22.42 11.39
C THR A 749 -48.19 22.90 10.61
N LEU A 750 -47.04 22.26 10.81
CA LEU A 750 -45.78 22.62 10.15
C LEU A 750 -45.66 22.06 8.72
N GLN A 751 -46.35 20.95 8.41
CA GLN A 751 -46.35 20.38 7.06
C GLN A 751 -47.12 21.22 6.04
N ARG A 752 -48.25 21.84 6.43
CA ARG A 752 -49.07 22.67 5.52
C ARG A 752 -48.39 23.99 5.10
N SER A 753 -47.43 24.47 5.88
CA SER A 753 -46.69 25.71 5.60
C SER A 753 -45.58 25.53 4.55
N ARG A 754 -45.06 24.30 4.42
CA ARG A 754 -43.97 23.96 3.50
C ARG A 754 -44.44 23.73 2.07
N GLU A 755 -45.65 23.22 1.88
CA GLU A 755 -46.21 22.90 0.55
C GLU A 755 -46.60 24.15 -0.25
N ARG A 756 -46.84 25.30 0.41
CA ARG A 756 -47.13 26.57 -0.26
C ARG A 756 -45.92 27.26 -0.90
N LEU A 757 -44.70 26.89 -0.50
CA LEU A 757 -43.48 27.57 -0.96
C LEU A 757 -42.79 26.89 -2.16
N LEU A 758 -43.23 25.70 -2.57
CA LEU A 758 -42.60 24.93 -3.64
C LEU A 758 -43.32 25.03 -5.01
N ALA A 759 -44.30 25.93 -5.16
CA ALA A 759 -45.19 25.98 -6.33
C ALA A 759 -44.81 27.01 -7.44
N LEU A 760 -43.58 27.56 -7.47
CA LEU A 760 -43.18 28.52 -8.51
C LEU A 760 -41.75 28.21 -9.03
N GLY A 761 -41.64 27.64 -10.24
CA GLY A 761 -40.38 27.43 -11.00
C GLY A 761 -39.89 28.72 -11.71
N PRO A 762 -38.99 28.70 -12.75
CA PRO A 762 -38.74 27.59 -13.70
C PRO A 762 -37.23 27.55 -14.25
N PRO A 763 -36.86 27.15 -15.50
CA PRO A 763 -35.82 26.12 -15.74
C PRO A 763 -34.69 26.46 -16.77
N GLY A 764 -33.64 25.61 -16.83
CA GLY A 764 -33.00 25.21 -18.11
C GLY A 764 -31.51 25.55 -18.39
N LEU A 765 -30.85 24.58 -19.06
CA LEU A 765 -29.68 24.60 -19.96
C LEU A 765 -28.27 24.18 -19.48
N SER A 766 -27.59 23.56 -20.45
CA SER A 766 -26.53 22.55 -20.47
C SER A 766 -25.15 23.08 -20.92
N ALA A 767 -24.06 22.35 -20.61
CA ALA A 767 -22.86 22.09 -21.44
C ALA A 767 -21.78 21.45 -20.53
N GLU A 768 -21.26 20.26 -20.83
CA GLU A 768 -20.05 19.96 -21.63
C GLU A 768 -18.78 20.71 -21.19
N GLU A 769 -17.77 19.91 -20.83
CA GLU A 769 -16.51 20.29 -20.15
C GLU A 769 -15.34 19.98 -21.10
N PRO A 770 -14.35 20.87 -21.24
CA PRO A 770 -13.00 20.42 -21.54
C PRO A 770 -11.93 21.00 -20.60
N ASP A 771 -10.98 20.09 -20.30
CA ASP A 771 -9.57 20.22 -19.91
C ASP A 771 -9.07 21.36 -19.00
N LEU A 772 -8.36 20.92 -17.97
CA LEU A 772 -7.74 21.70 -16.89
C LEU A 772 -6.49 22.45 -17.36
N GLU A 773 -6.57 23.78 -17.41
CA GLU A 773 -5.41 24.69 -17.37
C GLU A 773 -5.34 25.47 -16.04
N ILE A 774 -4.12 25.75 -15.58
CA ILE A 774 -3.84 26.36 -14.27
C ILE A 774 -3.73 27.89 -14.41
N TRP A 775 -4.75 28.61 -13.96
CA TRP A 775 -4.80 30.09 -13.97
C TRP A 775 -4.63 30.69 -12.56
N PHE A 776 -3.87 31.78 -12.44
CA PHE A 776 -3.58 32.51 -11.20
C PHE A 776 -4.19 33.91 -11.18
N GLN A 777 -4.94 34.24 -10.12
CA GLN A 777 -5.61 35.54 -9.96
C GLN A 777 -4.70 36.59 -9.28
N ARG A 778 -4.69 37.82 -9.81
CA ARG A 778 -4.08 39.00 -9.19
C ARG A 778 -5.09 40.15 -9.13
N GLU A 779 -5.04 40.89 -8.02
CA GLU A 779 -5.82 42.12 -7.82
C GLU A 779 -4.89 43.33 -7.84
N ILE A 780 -5.27 44.35 -8.59
CA ILE A 780 -4.63 45.66 -8.57
C ILE A 780 -5.65 46.70 -8.12
N THR A 781 -5.36 47.36 -7.00
CA THR A 781 -6.05 48.57 -6.53
C THR A 781 -5.23 49.80 -6.90
N ALA A 782 -5.22 50.13 -8.20
CA ALA A 782 -4.59 51.35 -8.70
C ALA A 782 -5.63 52.49 -8.77
N GLY A 783 -5.98 53.08 -7.62
CA GLY A 783 -6.79 54.30 -7.55
C GLY A 783 -8.26 54.19 -7.97
N THR A 784 -8.70 53.04 -8.50
CA THR A 784 -10.11 52.76 -8.75
C THR A 784 -10.79 52.35 -7.43
N ARG A 785 -11.97 52.91 -7.13
CA ARG A 785 -12.76 52.56 -5.92
C ARG A 785 -13.22 51.09 -5.86
N ARG A 786 -12.90 50.28 -6.88
CA ARG A 786 -13.14 48.84 -6.94
C ARG A 786 -11.86 48.13 -7.43
N PRO A 787 -11.46 46.99 -6.83
CA PRO A 787 -10.31 46.20 -7.26
C PRO A 787 -10.55 45.65 -8.66
N LEU A 788 -9.57 45.81 -9.54
CA LEU A 788 -9.59 45.21 -10.87
C LEU A 788 -8.90 43.84 -10.79
N VAL A 789 -9.64 42.80 -11.18
CA VAL A 789 -9.21 41.40 -11.11
C VAL A 789 -8.78 40.93 -12.50
N PHE A 790 -7.57 40.39 -12.60
CA PHE A 790 -7.10 39.69 -13.80
C PHE A 790 -6.46 38.35 -13.46
N TYR A 791 -6.47 37.45 -14.42
CA TYR A 791 -5.95 36.10 -14.36
C TYR A 791 -4.70 36.01 -15.24
N ILE A 792 -3.71 35.24 -14.80
CA ILE A 792 -2.48 34.96 -15.52
C ILE A 792 -2.38 33.44 -15.67
N ASN A 793 -2.27 32.95 -16.90
CA ASN A 793 -1.95 31.56 -17.17
C ASN A 793 -0.44 31.36 -16.94
N LEU A 794 -0.03 30.40 -16.11
CA LEU A 794 1.39 30.21 -15.79
C LEU A 794 2.18 29.47 -16.86
N ASP A 795 1.51 28.73 -17.72
CA ASP A 795 2.16 27.97 -18.80
C ASP A 795 2.33 28.85 -20.05
N THR A 796 1.36 29.73 -20.33
CA THR A 796 1.36 30.59 -21.53
C THR A 796 1.73 32.06 -21.26
N PHE A 797 1.73 32.50 -19.99
CA PHE A 797 1.85 33.90 -19.56
C PHE A 797 0.75 34.84 -20.10
N GLU A 798 -0.34 34.30 -20.63
CA GLU A 798 -1.47 35.08 -21.10
C GLU A 798 -2.23 35.71 -19.92
N THR A 799 -2.73 36.94 -20.12
CA THR A 799 -3.52 37.66 -19.12
C THR A 799 -4.97 37.86 -19.57
N ALA A 800 -5.93 37.43 -18.76
CA ALA A 800 -7.37 37.58 -19.03
C ALA A 800 -8.05 38.36 -17.91
N TRP A 801 -8.92 39.33 -18.24
CA TRP A 801 -9.67 40.11 -17.25
C TRP A 801 -11.00 39.43 -16.91
N ALA A 802 -11.46 39.55 -15.65
CA ALA A 802 -12.73 38.95 -15.24
C ALA A 802 -13.92 39.52 -16.02
N PRO A 803 -14.81 38.70 -16.63
CA PRO A 803 -15.95 39.18 -17.38
C PRO A 803 -17.10 39.56 -16.43
N SER A 804 -17.03 40.75 -15.82
CA SER A 804 -18.21 41.42 -15.25
C SER A 804 -17.88 42.82 -14.73
N ALA A 805 -17.82 43.79 -15.65
CA ALA A 805 -18.14 45.18 -15.32
C ALA A 805 -18.83 45.81 -16.54
N PRO A 806 -20.16 45.96 -16.56
CA PRO A 806 -20.80 46.76 -17.59
C PRO A 806 -20.46 48.23 -17.33
N HIS A 807 -19.87 48.88 -18.33
CA HIS A 807 -19.45 50.29 -18.36
C HIS A 807 -18.17 50.64 -17.59
N LEU A 808 -17.01 50.28 -18.14
CA LEU A 808 -15.78 51.03 -17.94
C LEU A 808 -15.42 51.76 -19.24
N ASP A 809 -15.34 53.09 -19.18
CA ASP A 809 -14.93 53.96 -20.29
C ASP A 809 -13.46 53.69 -20.65
N ILE A 810 -13.22 53.20 -21.87
CA ILE A 810 -11.90 52.88 -22.43
C ILE A 810 -10.95 54.09 -22.36
N ALA A 811 -11.47 55.32 -22.42
CA ALA A 811 -10.66 56.54 -22.29
C ALA A 811 -10.08 56.76 -20.89
N THR A 812 -10.64 56.13 -19.86
CA THR A 812 -10.11 56.16 -18.49
C THR A 812 -8.99 55.14 -18.30
N LEU A 813 -9.10 53.96 -18.94
CA LEU A 813 -8.06 52.94 -18.96
C LEU A 813 -6.82 53.38 -19.74
N LEU A 814 -7.00 54.06 -20.88
CA LEU A 814 -5.88 54.58 -21.68
C LEU A 814 -5.10 55.68 -20.96
N ARG A 815 -5.79 56.59 -20.26
CA ARG A 815 -5.13 57.65 -19.47
C ARG A 815 -4.28 57.10 -18.32
N GLU A 816 -4.72 56.03 -17.68
CA GLU A 816 -3.98 55.47 -16.55
C GLU A 816 -2.87 54.50 -16.98
N ALA A 817 -3.00 53.88 -18.15
CA ALA A 817 -1.90 53.21 -18.83
C ALA A 817 -0.78 54.20 -19.21
N GLU A 818 -1.10 55.35 -19.80
CA GLU A 818 -0.11 56.39 -20.12
C GLU A 818 0.58 56.93 -18.85
N ARG A 819 -0.16 57.10 -17.75
CA ARG A 819 0.39 57.54 -16.46
C ARG A 819 1.36 56.53 -15.84
N LEU A 820 1.09 55.23 -15.97
CA LEU A 820 1.96 54.16 -15.47
C LEU A 820 3.21 53.96 -16.34
N THR A 821 3.07 54.07 -17.67
CA THR A 821 4.21 54.00 -18.60
C THR A 821 5.17 55.19 -18.38
N GLY A 822 4.62 56.40 -18.16
CA GLY A 822 5.42 57.58 -17.82
C GLY A 822 6.11 57.52 -16.45
N ARG A 823 5.64 56.68 -15.52
CA ARG A 823 6.31 56.43 -14.22
C ARG A 823 7.49 55.47 -14.38
N ARG A 824 7.35 54.45 -15.23
CA ARG A 824 8.39 53.46 -15.51
C ARG A 824 9.62 54.08 -16.19
N GLU A 825 9.42 55.04 -17.09
CA GLU A 825 10.52 55.76 -17.76
C GLU A 825 11.32 56.66 -16.80
N ARG A 826 10.65 57.27 -15.80
CA ARG A 826 11.31 58.09 -14.77
C ARG A 826 12.11 57.27 -13.78
N THR A 827 11.62 56.09 -13.40
CA THR A 827 12.38 55.19 -12.51
C THR A 827 13.61 54.62 -13.24
N ARG A 828 13.50 54.33 -14.54
CA ARG A 828 14.61 53.82 -15.35
C ARG A 828 15.71 54.86 -15.61
N GLN A 829 15.37 56.15 -15.71
CA GLN A 829 16.36 57.22 -15.77
C GLN A 829 17.07 57.44 -14.43
N ASN A 830 16.37 57.29 -13.29
CA ASN A 830 16.95 57.46 -11.97
C ASN A 830 17.89 56.32 -11.52
N GLU A 831 17.75 55.11 -12.06
CA GLU A 831 18.60 53.97 -11.70
C GLU A 831 19.89 53.86 -12.52
N SER A 832 20.03 54.60 -13.62
CA SER A 832 21.25 54.58 -14.46
C SER A 832 22.39 55.51 -14.00
N GLY A 833 22.19 56.27 -12.91
CA GLY A 833 23.06 57.40 -12.55
C GLY A 833 23.83 57.34 -11.23
N ARG A 834 23.85 56.24 -10.48
CA ARG A 834 24.55 56.21 -9.17
C ARG A 834 25.52 55.04 -9.01
N GLY A 835 26.70 55.22 -9.57
CA GLY A 835 27.93 54.60 -9.10
C GLY A 835 28.50 55.36 -7.90
N MET A 836 28.71 54.63 -6.81
CA MET A 836 29.85 54.71 -5.89
C MET A 836 30.46 56.10 -5.58
N GLN A 837 30.14 56.68 -4.42
CA GLN A 837 31.10 57.48 -3.64
C GLN A 837 30.71 57.64 -2.16
N ARG A 838 31.75 57.94 -1.38
CA ARG A 838 31.96 57.84 0.08
C ARG A 838 31.16 58.85 0.94
N PHE A 839 31.05 58.47 2.23
CA PHE A 839 30.87 59.26 3.46
C PHE A 839 30.86 60.79 3.35
N GLU A 840 29.86 61.44 3.96
CA GLU A 840 30.08 62.46 4.99
C GLU A 840 28.81 62.74 5.82
N VAL A 841 29.05 63.03 7.10
CA VAL A 841 28.08 63.45 8.12
C VAL A 841 27.82 64.93 7.92
N ASP A 842 26.56 65.36 7.95
CA ASP A 842 26.22 66.64 8.59
C ASP A 842 24.72 66.74 8.90
N GLY A 843 24.45 67.26 10.10
CA GLY A 843 23.12 67.47 10.64
C GLY A 843 22.47 68.74 10.08
N ALA A 844 21.15 68.69 9.92
CA ALA A 844 20.30 69.87 9.96
C ALA A 844 18.88 69.47 10.33
N GLU A 845 18.53 69.81 11.55
CA GLU A 845 17.19 69.88 12.12
C GLU A 845 16.29 70.78 11.25
N ARG A 846 15.13 70.27 10.82
CA ARG A 846 14.05 71.09 10.27
C ARG A 846 12.70 70.63 10.81
N GLN A 847 12.20 71.45 11.74
CA GLN A 847 10.83 71.43 12.23
C GLN A 847 9.84 71.70 11.07
N VAL A 848 8.79 70.89 10.99
CA VAL A 848 7.60 71.11 10.15
C VAL A 848 6.40 71.17 11.10
N PRO A 849 5.50 72.16 10.98
CA PRO A 849 4.43 72.39 11.95
C PRO A 849 3.27 71.40 11.78
N PRO A 850 2.41 71.22 12.80
CA PRO A 850 1.32 70.25 12.76
C PRO A 850 0.16 70.82 11.94
N SER A 851 -0.28 70.09 10.92
CA SER A 851 -1.61 70.27 10.33
C SER A 851 -2.55 69.25 10.94
N ASP A 852 -3.45 69.77 11.76
CA ASP A 852 -4.62 69.10 12.31
C ASP A 852 -5.65 68.79 11.21
N ASP A 853 -6.61 67.92 11.54
CA ASP A 853 -7.80 67.51 10.78
C ASP A 853 -7.68 66.41 9.72
N GLY A 854 -7.96 65.18 10.17
CA GLY A 854 -8.25 64.05 9.30
C GLY A 854 -8.46 62.70 10.00
N ARG A 855 -9.03 62.66 11.21
CA ARG A 855 -9.39 61.40 11.90
C ARG A 855 -10.58 60.73 11.19
N THR A 856 -10.30 60.05 10.09
CA THR A 856 -11.07 58.88 9.64
C THR A 856 -10.13 57.68 9.70
N SER A 857 -10.58 56.65 10.41
CA SER A 857 -9.86 55.45 10.80
C SER A 857 -9.09 54.79 9.64
N LEU A 858 -7.78 55.08 9.55
CA LEU A 858 -6.81 54.33 8.74
C LEU A 858 -6.63 52.90 9.28
N VAL A 859 -7.11 52.65 10.51
CA VAL A 859 -7.09 51.34 11.18
C VAL A 859 -8.11 50.38 10.55
N ASP A 860 -9.27 50.88 10.09
CA ASP A 860 -10.29 50.03 9.45
C ASP A 860 -9.93 49.64 8.01
N THR A 861 -9.15 50.46 7.30
CA THR A 861 -8.74 50.16 5.92
C THR A 861 -7.52 49.23 5.84
N MET A 862 -6.66 49.22 6.86
CA MET A 862 -5.58 48.21 6.97
C MET A 862 -6.08 46.87 7.52
N SER A 863 -7.09 46.87 8.40
CA SER A 863 -7.80 45.67 8.89
C SER A 863 -8.50 44.87 7.77
N ALA A 864 -9.01 45.53 6.73
CA ALA A 864 -9.62 44.86 5.58
C ALA A 864 -8.59 44.28 4.58
N ALA A 865 -7.38 44.86 4.50
CA ALA A 865 -6.32 44.44 3.59
C ALA A 865 -5.40 43.35 4.16
N GLN A 866 -5.51 43.04 5.46
CA GLN A 866 -4.75 41.98 6.14
C GLN A 866 -5.70 41.04 6.88
N ARG A 867 -6.59 40.35 6.16
CA ARG A 867 -7.20 39.09 6.64
C ARG A 867 -6.35 37.93 6.11
N PRO A 868 -5.28 37.50 6.79
CA PRO A 868 -4.38 36.51 6.25
C PRO A 868 -4.97 35.13 6.59
N PHE A 869 -5.26 34.37 5.54
CA PHE A 869 -5.43 32.91 5.57
C PHE A 869 -6.68 32.37 6.28
N LEU A 870 -7.84 32.62 5.68
CA LEU A 870 -8.70 31.47 5.43
C LEU A 870 -7.91 30.58 4.46
N PRO A 871 -7.51 29.34 4.81
CA PRO A 871 -7.22 28.38 3.74
C PRO A 871 -8.38 28.52 2.77
N THR A 872 -8.10 28.65 1.47
CA THR A 872 -9.16 28.68 0.48
C THR A 872 -9.82 27.31 0.50
N MET A 873 -10.67 27.05 1.52
CA MET A 873 -11.54 25.89 1.68
C MET A 873 -12.52 25.82 0.50
N ARG A 874 -12.53 26.86 -0.31
CA ARG A 874 -13.25 26.99 -1.54
C ARG A 874 -12.21 27.25 -2.63
N ARG A 875 -12.04 26.28 -3.53
CA ARG A 875 -11.34 26.49 -4.81
C ARG A 875 -11.97 27.74 -5.46
N PRO A 876 -11.19 28.71 -5.96
CA PRO A 876 -11.73 29.88 -6.66
C PRO A 876 -12.71 29.42 -7.76
N GLY A 877 -13.95 29.94 -7.74
CA GLY A 877 -15.03 29.53 -8.66
C GLY A 877 -15.83 28.29 -8.23
N SER A 878 -15.38 27.48 -7.27
CA SER A 878 -16.17 26.37 -6.74
C SER A 878 -17.30 26.89 -5.87
N SER A 879 -18.54 26.49 -6.15
CA SER A 879 -19.66 26.77 -5.26
C SER A 879 -19.62 25.93 -3.97
N HIS A 880 -18.68 25.00 -3.84
CA HIS A 880 -18.67 23.98 -2.79
C HIS A 880 -17.54 24.16 -1.79
N GLU A 881 -17.88 23.99 -0.52
CA GLU A 881 -16.93 23.92 0.58
C GLU A 881 -16.22 22.56 0.57
N GLN A 882 -14.89 22.56 0.72
CA GLN A 882 -14.05 21.37 0.68
C GLN A 882 -14.48 20.31 1.71
N SER A 883 -14.95 20.74 2.89
CA SER A 883 -15.48 19.86 3.95
C SER A 883 -16.71 19.05 3.51
N SER A 884 -17.45 19.53 2.50
CA SER A 884 -18.66 18.86 1.98
C SER A 884 -18.37 17.85 0.86
N MET A 885 -17.17 17.86 0.29
CA MET A 885 -16.82 17.03 -0.88
C MET A 885 -16.87 15.52 -0.59
N PRO A 886 -16.33 15.00 0.54
CA PRO A 886 -16.36 13.56 0.82
C PRO A 886 -17.76 12.97 0.88
N TRP A 887 -18.68 13.68 1.56
CA TRP A 887 -20.10 13.30 1.61
C TRP A 887 -20.73 13.21 0.22
N LYS A 888 -20.46 14.19 -0.65
CA LYS A 888 -21.05 14.21 -2.00
C LYS A 888 -20.61 13.03 -2.84
N TYR A 889 -19.32 12.70 -2.85
CA TYR A 889 -18.80 11.55 -3.59
C TYR A 889 -19.36 10.24 -3.04
N PHE A 890 -19.39 10.10 -1.71
CA PHE A 890 -20.02 8.96 -1.06
C PHE A 890 -21.51 8.82 -1.42
N MET A 891 -22.26 9.93 -1.39
CA MET A 891 -23.67 9.99 -1.75
C MET A 891 -23.90 9.61 -3.21
N GLN A 892 -23.11 10.16 -4.15
CA GLN A 892 -23.21 9.87 -5.59
C GLN A 892 -22.93 8.40 -5.91
N ILE A 893 -21.88 7.81 -5.33
CA ILE A 893 -21.59 6.37 -5.50
C ILE A 893 -22.71 5.53 -4.92
N THR A 894 -23.22 5.88 -3.73
CA THR A 894 -24.32 5.13 -3.11
C THR A 894 -25.62 5.24 -3.90
N LEU A 895 -25.94 6.42 -4.46
CA LEU A 895 -27.09 6.60 -5.36
C LEU A 895 -26.93 5.81 -6.66
N SER A 896 -25.72 5.72 -7.21
CA SER A 896 -25.43 4.89 -8.39
C SER A 896 -25.66 3.41 -8.09
N LEU A 897 -25.25 2.94 -6.91
CA LEU A 897 -25.52 1.57 -6.47
C LEU A 897 -27.02 1.32 -6.21
N ILE A 898 -27.75 2.30 -5.65
CA ILE A 898 -29.21 2.24 -5.51
C ILE A 898 -29.87 2.09 -6.89
N MET A 899 -29.42 2.83 -7.90
CA MET A 899 -29.91 2.69 -9.27
C MET A 899 -29.59 1.31 -9.87
N ALA A 900 -28.40 0.76 -9.64
CA ALA A 900 -28.06 -0.60 -10.08
C ALA A 900 -28.97 -1.67 -9.44
N TRP A 901 -29.29 -1.50 -8.15
CA TRP A 901 -30.25 -2.36 -7.45
C TRP A 901 -31.68 -2.20 -7.95
N LEU A 902 -32.11 -0.98 -8.31
CA LEU A 902 -33.40 -0.76 -8.96
C LEU A 902 -33.47 -1.45 -10.32
N VAL A 903 -32.45 -1.29 -11.17
CA VAL A 903 -32.37 -1.97 -12.48
C VAL A 903 -32.41 -3.48 -12.32
N THR A 904 -31.69 -4.02 -11.33
CA THR A 904 -31.68 -5.46 -11.05
C THR A 904 -33.03 -5.95 -10.54
N THR A 905 -33.69 -5.16 -9.70
CA THR A 905 -35.05 -5.46 -9.21
C THR A 905 -36.03 -5.51 -10.39
N VAL A 906 -36.01 -4.52 -11.28
CA VAL A 906 -36.84 -4.49 -12.48
C VAL A 906 -36.50 -5.66 -13.43
N TYR A 907 -35.22 -5.96 -13.61
CA TYR A 907 -34.78 -7.10 -14.44
C TYR A 907 -35.33 -8.42 -13.91
N CYS A 908 -35.19 -8.68 -12.60
CA CYS A 908 -35.71 -9.88 -11.95
C CYS A 908 -37.25 -9.96 -11.99
N LEU A 909 -37.96 -8.83 -12.05
CA LEU A 909 -39.41 -8.79 -12.22
C LEU A 909 -39.86 -9.05 -13.66
N VAL A 910 -39.15 -8.50 -14.66
CA VAL A 910 -39.58 -8.52 -16.07
C VAL A 910 -39.14 -9.78 -16.80
N ARG A 911 -37.98 -10.36 -16.46
CA ARG A 911 -37.42 -11.53 -17.16
C ARG A 911 -37.19 -12.71 -16.21
N PRO A 912 -38.27 -13.32 -15.69
CA PRO A 912 -38.13 -14.54 -14.91
C PRO A 912 -37.50 -15.69 -15.72
N ASP A 913 -37.86 -15.84 -17.00
CA ASP A 913 -37.56 -17.07 -17.77
C ASP A 913 -36.35 -17.01 -18.72
N ALA A 914 -35.60 -15.89 -18.74
CA ALA A 914 -34.60 -15.67 -19.79
C ALA A 914 -33.38 -16.63 -19.74
N GLY A 915 -33.24 -17.45 -18.69
CA GLY A 915 -32.14 -18.40 -18.54
C GLY A 915 -32.46 -19.85 -18.93
N THR A 916 -33.73 -20.28 -18.90
CA THR A 916 -34.10 -21.70 -19.03
C THR A 916 -34.37 -22.13 -20.46
N ARG A 917 -34.87 -21.24 -21.34
CA ARG A 917 -35.21 -21.61 -22.73
C ARG A 917 -34.03 -21.53 -23.72
N THR A 918 -32.99 -20.78 -23.41
CA THR A 918 -31.86 -20.55 -24.33
C THR A 918 -30.81 -21.67 -24.31
N GLN A 919 -30.88 -22.61 -23.34
CA GLN A 919 -29.82 -23.59 -23.12
C GLN A 919 -29.98 -24.93 -23.83
N LEU A 920 -31.12 -25.22 -24.44
CA LEU A 920 -31.18 -26.33 -25.40
C LEU A 920 -30.37 -26.05 -26.67
N MET A 921 -29.85 -24.83 -26.85
CA MET A 921 -28.98 -24.45 -27.97
C MET A 921 -27.52 -24.15 -27.59
N GLN A 922 -27.13 -24.26 -26.32
CA GLN A 922 -25.74 -23.98 -25.86
C GLN A 922 -24.84 -25.23 -25.81
N MET A 923 -25.18 -26.32 -26.51
CA MET A 923 -24.39 -27.56 -26.57
C MET A 923 -23.15 -27.48 -27.50
N ARG A 924 -22.52 -26.30 -27.67
CA ARG A 924 -21.46 -26.05 -28.68
C ARG A 924 -20.20 -25.31 -28.20
N SER A 925 -20.05 -25.01 -26.90
CA SER A 925 -18.89 -24.23 -26.41
C SER A 925 -17.77 -25.13 -25.90
N TRP A 926 -16.52 -24.75 -26.20
CA TRP A 926 -15.30 -25.30 -25.61
C TRP A 926 -15.33 -25.28 -24.07
N PRO A 927 -14.47 -26.06 -23.37
CA PRO A 927 -14.48 -26.13 -21.90
C PRO A 927 -14.47 -24.76 -21.20
N HIS A 928 -13.82 -23.77 -21.81
CA HIS A 928 -13.92 -22.36 -21.44
C HIS A 928 -13.49 -21.45 -22.61
N ASP A 929 -13.77 -20.15 -22.50
CA ASP A 929 -13.51 -19.15 -23.55
C ASP A 929 -12.02 -18.97 -23.89
N PHE A 930 -11.12 -19.34 -22.96
CA PHE A 930 -9.66 -19.26 -23.14
C PHE A 930 -9.01 -20.60 -23.50
N PHE A 931 -9.79 -21.54 -24.04
CA PHE A 931 -9.31 -22.89 -24.32
C PHE A 931 -8.30 -22.84 -25.46
N GLU A 932 -7.05 -23.16 -25.16
CA GLU A 932 -5.94 -23.19 -26.11
C GLU A 932 -5.44 -24.64 -26.19
N PRO A 933 -5.90 -25.44 -27.16
CA PRO A 933 -5.58 -26.85 -27.18
C PRO A 933 -4.08 -27.05 -27.40
N VAL A 934 -3.44 -27.69 -26.43
CA VAL A 934 -2.00 -28.01 -26.47
C VAL A 934 -1.81 -29.45 -26.93
N ALA A 935 -2.71 -30.36 -26.54
CA ALA A 935 -2.60 -31.77 -26.86
C ALA A 935 -3.96 -32.47 -27.02
N MET A 936 -4.01 -33.52 -27.84
CA MET A 936 -5.18 -34.37 -28.01
C MET A 936 -4.81 -35.85 -28.18
N SER A 937 -5.65 -36.74 -27.66
CA SER A 937 -5.52 -38.19 -27.83
C SER A 937 -6.90 -38.85 -27.74
N CYS A 938 -7.02 -40.11 -28.16
CA CYS A 938 -8.27 -40.86 -28.05
C CYS A 938 -8.03 -42.35 -27.87
N VAL A 939 -9.05 -42.99 -27.31
CA VAL A 939 -9.16 -44.42 -27.11
C VAL A 939 -10.58 -44.83 -27.46
N GLY A 940 -10.74 -45.59 -28.54
CA GLY A 940 -12.08 -46.01 -28.97
C GLY A 940 -12.95 -44.79 -29.30
N ASP A 941 -14.07 -44.64 -28.59
CA ASP A 941 -14.99 -43.52 -28.70
C ASP A 941 -14.69 -42.36 -27.72
N GLN A 942 -13.66 -42.46 -26.89
CA GLN A 942 -13.29 -41.41 -25.94
C GLN A 942 -12.20 -40.49 -26.50
N PHE A 943 -12.41 -39.19 -26.36
CA PHE A 943 -11.49 -38.12 -26.71
C PHE A 943 -10.95 -37.46 -25.46
N PHE A 944 -9.65 -37.20 -25.47
CA PHE A 944 -8.92 -36.50 -24.44
C PHE A 944 -8.35 -35.23 -25.05
N LEU A 945 -8.66 -34.08 -24.46
CA LEU A 945 -8.11 -32.78 -24.82
C LEU A 945 -7.34 -32.23 -23.63
N GLY A 946 -6.17 -31.64 -23.86
CA GLY A 946 -5.47 -30.88 -22.83
C GLY A 946 -5.14 -29.50 -23.32
N ASP A 947 -5.26 -28.54 -22.43
CA ASP A 947 -4.84 -27.16 -22.64
C ASP A 947 -3.87 -26.73 -21.53
N ARG A 948 -3.68 -25.43 -21.34
CA ARG A 948 -2.81 -24.90 -20.26
C ARG A 948 -3.39 -25.04 -18.85
N PHE A 949 -4.69 -25.34 -18.71
CA PHE A 949 -5.40 -25.36 -17.44
C PHE A 949 -5.72 -26.78 -16.97
N GLY A 950 -5.95 -27.73 -17.87
CA GLY A 950 -6.27 -29.11 -17.49
C GLY A 950 -6.43 -30.08 -18.65
N MET A 951 -6.85 -31.30 -18.29
CA MET A 951 -7.25 -32.34 -19.23
C MET A 951 -8.76 -32.59 -19.15
N TYR A 952 -9.38 -32.76 -20.31
CA TYR A 952 -10.81 -32.92 -20.50
C TYR A 952 -11.07 -34.21 -21.28
N ALA A 953 -12.05 -35.01 -20.87
CA ALA A 953 -12.51 -36.18 -21.60
C ALA A 953 -13.91 -35.91 -22.18
N SER A 954 -14.20 -36.44 -23.36
CA SER A 954 -15.57 -36.54 -23.90
C SER A 954 -15.75 -37.87 -24.60
N GLN A 955 -16.96 -38.43 -24.53
CA GLN A 955 -17.35 -39.60 -25.32
C GLN A 955 -18.00 -39.11 -26.62
N LEU A 956 -17.51 -39.59 -27.76
CA LEU A 956 -18.11 -39.33 -29.07
C LEU A 956 -19.40 -40.13 -29.19
N ALA A 957 -20.53 -39.45 -29.39
CA ALA A 957 -21.79 -40.13 -29.65
C ALA A 957 -21.69 -40.92 -30.97
N ALA A 958 -22.45 -42.02 -31.08
CA ALA A 958 -22.48 -42.88 -32.28
C ALA A 958 -22.85 -42.14 -33.58
N THR A 959 -23.37 -40.91 -33.49
CA THR A 959 -23.64 -39.99 -34.60
C THR A 959 -22.38 -39.32 -35.17
N GLY A 960 -21.21 -39.51 -34.56
CA GLY A 960 -19.98 -38.81 -34.90
C GLY A 960 -19.86 -37.41 -34.28
N GLU A 961 -20.82 -36.99 -33.46
CA GLU A 961 -20.76 -35.72 -32.73
C GLU A 961 -20.16 -35.93 -31.32
N PRO A 962 -19.20 -35.08 -30.89
CA PRO A 962 -18.65 -35.17 -29.54
C PRO A 962 -19.70 -34.86 -28.48
N GLY A 963 -19.78 -35.69 -27.44
CA GLY A 963 -20.58 -35.42 -26.24
C GLY A 963 -19.99 -34.29 -25.38
N ARG A 964 -20.58 -34.07 -24.20
CA ARG A 964 -20.10 -33.07 -23.23
C ARG A 964 -18.66 -33.39 -22.79
N PHE A 965 -17.76 -32.41 -22.88
CA PHE A 965 -16.44 -32.51 -22.25
C PHE A 965 -16.60 -32.42 -20.73
N GLU A 966 -16.20 -33.46 -20.03
CA GLU A 966 -16.05 -33.50 -18.59
C GLU A 966 -14.57 -33.30 -18.25
N GLU A 967 -14.28 -32.37 -17.34
CA GLU A 967 -12.93 -32.23 -16.81
C GLU A 967 -12.54 -33.53 -16.12
N ILE A 968 -11.41 -34.12 -16.52
CA ILE A 968 -10.88 -35.28 -15.81
C ILE A 968 -10.29 -34.71 -14.53
N GLY A 969 -11.10 -34.67 -13.48
CA GLY A 969 -10.68 -34.18 -12.19
C GLY A 969 -9.39 -34.90 -11.78
N THR A 970 -8.27 -34.18 -11.79
CA THR A 970 -7.08 -34.52 -10.98
C THR A 970 -7.33 -34.17 -9.50
N GLY A 971 -8.58 -33.85 -9.14
CA GLY A 971 -9.04 -33.56 -7.79
C GLY A 971 -8.94 -34.79 -6.89
N PRO A 972 -8.35 -34.67 -5.70
CA PRO A 972 -8.22 -35.77 -4.76
C PRO A 972 -9.51 -35.90 -3.96
N GLU A 973 -10.43 -36.79 -4.32
CA GLU A 973 -11.42 -37.24 -3.33
C GLU A 973 -12.11 -38.54 -3.76
N GLN A 974 -11.67 -39.66 -3.18
CA GLN A 974 -12.48 -40.51 -2.30
C GLN A 974 -11.75 -41.85 -2.08
N ASN A 975 -11.36 -42.08 -0.82
CA ASN A 975 -10.85 -43.31 -0.21
C ASN A 975 -9.35 -43.63 -0.38
N GLY A 976 -8.56 -43.27 0.65
CA GLY A 976 -7.29 -43.93 0.96
C GLY A 976 -6.17 -42.97 1.35
N HIS A 977 -5.77 -42.99 2.62
CA HIS A 977 -4.65 -42.23 3.15
C HIS A 977 -3.33 -42.48 2.39
N GLY A 978 -2.87 -41.51 1.60
CA GLY A 978 -1.55 -41.50 0.99
C GLY A 978 -1.06 -40.07 0.73
N ARG A 979 -0.19 -39.55 1.60
CA ARG A 979 0.45 -38.22 1.49
C ARG A 979 1.47 -38.20 0.33
N HIS A 980 1.08 -37.99 -0.93
CA HIS A 980 2.03 -37.66 -2.02
C HIS A 980 1.40 -36.88 -3.19
N SER A 981 0.55 -35.88 -2.93
CA SER A 981 -0.14 -35.13 -4.00
C SER A 981 -0.09 -33.61 -3.79
N GLY A 982 1.04 -32.99 -4.14
CA GLY A 982 1.23 -31.54 -4.09
C GLY A 982 1.99 -30.93 -5.27
N HIS A 983 2.23 -31.65 -6.38
CA HIS A 983 3.17 -31.19 -7.43
C HIS A 983 2.63 -31.17 -8.87
N MET A 984 1.35 -31.47 -9.14
CA MET A 984 0.81 -31.45 -10.52
C MET A 984 0.07 -30.16 -10.92
N GLY A 985 -0.22 -29.24 -9.99
CA GLY A 985 -1.15 -28.14 -10.22
C GLY A 985 -0.72 -27.02 -11.19
N HIS A 986 0.54 -26.99 -11.66
CA HIS A 986 1.04 -25.84 -12.43
C HIS A 986 2.05 -26.20 -13.54
N MET A 987 2.11 -27.44 -14.02
CA MET A 987 2.96 -27.74 -15.18
C MET A 987 2.25 -27.34 -16.48
N PRO A 988 2.85 -26.51 -17.36
CA PRO A 988 2.35 -26.36 -18.72
C PRO A 988 2.42 -27.73 -19.39
N TRP A 989 1.25 -28.30 -19.72
CA TRP A 989 1.13 -29.68 -20.14
C TRP A 989 1.94 -29.97 -21.41
N ALA A 990 2.78 -31.00 -21.34
CA ALA A 990 3.51 -31.55 -22.47
C ALA A 990 2.68 -32.66 -23.17
N PRO A 991 3.03 -33.05 -24.42
CA PRO A 991 2.27 -34.02 -25.21
C PRO A 991 1.90 -35.28 -24.43
N PHE A 992 0.64 -35.70 -24.49
CA PHE A 992 0.16 -36.92 -23.85
C PHE A 992 -0.42 -37.90 -24.87
N ALA A 993 -0.35 -39.18 -24.55
CA ALA A 993 -0.98 -40.27 -25.30
C ALA A 993 -1.85 -41.10 -24.37
N SER A 994 -2.96 -41.61 -24.86
CA SER A 994 -3.90 -42.43 -24.08
C SER A 994 -3.76 -43.90 -24.47
N VAL A 995 -3.66 -44.78 -23.48
CA VAL A 995 -3.58 -46.24 -23.67
C VAL A 995 -4.98 -46.82 -23.49
N ALA A 996 -5.45 -47.53 -24.51
CA ALA A 996 -6.63 -48.37 -24.39
C ALA A 996 -6.32 -49.55 -23.47
N ALA A 997 -6.96 -49.61 -22.29
CA ALA A 997 -6.93 -50.83 -21.51
C ALA A 997 -7.62 -51.95 -22.30
N VAL A 998 -6.90 -53.03 -22.52
CA VAL A 998 -7.43 -54.27 -23.11
C VAL A 998 -8.60 -54.73 -22.24
N LYS A 999 -9.82 -54.61 -22.78
CA LYS A 999 -11.12 -55.07 -22.23
C LYS A 999 -11.41 -54.65 -20.76
N SER A 1000 -12.28 -53.64 -20.64
CA SER A 1000 -13.21 -53.38 -19.51
C SER A 1000 -12.72 -52.70 -18.22
N GLU A 1001 -11.51 -52.14 -18.17
CA GLU A 1001 -11.01 -51.36 -17.02
C GLU A 1001 -10.57 -49.92 -17.42
N PRO A 1002 -10.50 -48.95 -16.47
CA PRO A 1002 -10.43 -47.53 -16.80
C PRO A 1002 -9.20 -47.16 -17.66
N THR A 1003 -9.41 -46.20 -18.57
CA THR A 1003 -8.39 -45.65 -19.46
C THR A 1003 -7.15 -45.19 -18.70
N GLN A 1004 -5.99 -45.73 -19.10
CA GLN A 1004 -4.68 -45.27 -18.66
C GLN A 1004 -4.23 -44.10 -19.54
N ILE A 1005 -3.73 -43.02 -18.94
CA ILE A 1005 -3.23 -41.85 -19.67
C ILE A 1005 -1.72 -41.76 -19.45
N LEU A 1006 -0.96 -41.72 -20.53
CA LEU A 1006 0.49 -41.53 -20.51
C LEU A 1006 0.83 -40.07 -20.85
N VAL A 1007 1.38 -39.33 -19.91
CA VAL A 1007 1.74 -37.91 -20.08
C VAL A 1007 3.26 -37.79 -20.18
N LEU A 1008 3.78 -37.31 -21.32
CA LEU A 1008 5.20 -37.01 -21.44
C LEU A 1008 5.51 -35.74 -20.64
N GLN A 1009 6.55 -35.76 -19.84
CA GLN A 1009 7.04 -34.57 -19.14
C GLN A 1009 7.72 -33.62 -20.15
N HIS A 1010 7.71 -32.31 -19.86
CA HIS A 1010 8.24 -31.29 -20.76
C HIS A 1010 9.72 -31.46 -21.12
N ASP A 1011 10.51 -32.08 -20.23
CA ASP A 1011 11.92 -32.40 -20.49
C ASP A 1011 12.12 -33.56 -21.49
N GLY A 1012 11.04 -34.26 -21.86
CA GLY A 1012 11.08 -35.39 -22.77
C GLY A 1012 11.80 -36.62 -22.24
N ARG A 1013 12.04 -36.72 -20.92
CA ARG A 1013 12.82 -37.80 -20.29
C ARG A 1013 11.98 -38.71 -19.42
N VAL A 1014 10.78 -38.30 -19.07
CA VAL A 1014 9.90 -39.02 -18.14
C VAL A 1014 8.50 -39.11 -18.73
N ILE A 1015 7.84 -40.26 -18.56
CA ILE A 1015 6.42 -40.46 -18.89
C ILE A 1015 5.67 -40.82 -17.61
N TRP A 1016 4.62 -40.08 -17.32
CA TRP A 1016 3.69 -40.32 -16.23
C TRP A 1016 2.53 -41.18 -16.71
N GLU A 1017 2.37 -42.35 -16.12
CA GLU A 1017 1.19 -43.20 -16.28
C GLU A 1017 0.17 -42.84 -15.19
N LEU A 1018 -0.92 -42.23 -15.60
CA LEU A 1018 -2.05 -41.85 -14.77
C LEU A 1018 -3.12 -42.93 -14.91
N HIS A 1019 -3.40 -43.61 -13.81
CA HIS A 1019 -4.47 -44.60 -13.69
C HIS A 1019 -5.37 -44.22 -12.52
N ARG A 1020 -6.66 -44.58 -12.58
CA ARG A 1020 -7.64 -44.23 -11.54
C ARG A 1020 -7.20 -44.61 -10.13
N ASN A 1021 -6.45 -45.72 -10.02
CA ASN A 1021 -6.05 -46.31 -8.74
C ASN A 1021 -4.58 -46.07 -8.39
N TYR A 1022 -3.74 -45.60 -9.31
CA TYR A 1022 -2.30 -45.40 -9.08
C TYR A 1022 -1.67 -44.47 -10.12
N ASN A 1023 -0.57 -43.83 -9.73
CA ASN A 1023 0.29 -43.11 -10.66
C ASN A 1023 1.64 -43.82 -10.74
N LYS A 1024 2.17 -44.04 -11.94
CA LYS A 1024 3.47 -44.68 -12.16
C LYS A 1024 4.34 -43.80 -13.04
N ILE A 1025 5.64 -43.78 -12.77
CA ILE A 1025 6.60 -42.98 -13.51
C ILE A 1025 7.49 -43.92 -14.33
N TRP A 1026 7.65 -43.62 -15.60
CA TRP A 1026 8.52 -44.33 -16.53
C TRP A 1026 9.66 -43.44 -16.97
N ASN A 1027 10.88 -43.75 -16.53
CA ASN A 1027 12.06 -43.04 -17.00
C ASN A 1027 12.45 -43.52 -18.40
N ILE A 1028 12.64 -42.61 -19.34
CA ILE A 1028 13.19 -42.94 -20.65
C ILE A 1028 14.67 -43.26 -20.47
N SER A 1029 15.10 -44.40 -21.03
CA SER A 1029 16.47 -44.89 -20.87
C SER A 1029 17.49 -43.85 -21.34
N SER A 1030 18.54 -43.62 -20.53
CA SER A 1030 19.67 -42.75 -20.87
C SER A 1030 20.43 -43.17 -22.14
N ARG A 1031 20.13 -44.34 -22.70
CA ARG A 1031 20.62 -44.78 -24.02
C ARG A 1031 20.02 -43.98 -25.17
N LEU A 1032 18.92 -43.27 -24.95
CA LEU A 1032 18.40 -42.29 -25.87
C LEU A 1032 19.09 -40.94 -25.58
N PRO A 1033 20.00 -40.46 -26.45
CA PRO A 1033 20.75 -39.23 -26.17
C PRO A 1033 19.86 -37.99 -26.20
N GLU A 1034 18.81 -38.03 -27.03
CA GLU A 1034 17.90 -36.92 -27.25
C GLU A 1034 16.59 -37.12 -26.48
N PRO A 1035 15.98 -36.05 -25.95
CA PRO A 1035 14.66 -36.12 -25.34
C PRO A 1035 13.59 -36.51 -26.35
N VAL A 1036 12.49 -37.07 -25.85
CA VAL A 1036 11.29 -37.37 -26.62
C VAL A 1036 10.41 -36.11 -26.71
N ARG A 1037 9.72 -35.95 -27.83
CA ARG A 1037 8.87 -34.80 -28.13
C ARG A 1037 7.41 -35.14 -28.39
N ALA A 1038 7.14 -36.32 -28.91
CA ALA A 1038 5.79 -36.82 -29.11
C ALA A 1038 5.75 -38.32 -28.84
N ILE A 1039 4.61 -38.80 -28.33
CA ILE A 1039 4.39 -40.21 -28.01
C ILE A 1039 3.05 -40.67 -28.60
N ALA A 1040 2.99 -41.93 -29.01
CA ALA A 1040 1.77 -42.62 -29.41
C ALA A 1040 1.84 -44.07 -28.94
N VAL A 1041 0.72 -44.62 -28.52
CA VAL A 1041 0.67 -46.01 -28.02
C VAL A 1041 0.65 -46.97 -29.20
N ILE A 1042 1.47 -48.03 -29.17
CA ILE A 1042 1.35 -49.14 -30.11
C ILE A 1042 0.42 -50.21 -29.55
N GLY A 1043 -0.54 -50.66 -30.36
CA GLY A 1043 -1.52 -51.67 -29.94
C GLY A 1043 -0.88 -53.03 -29.64
N GLU A 1044 -1.60 -53.84 -28.86
CA GLU A 1044 -1.15 -55.14 -28.31
C GLU A 1044 -0.44 -56.03 -29.33
N ALA A 1045 -1.05 -56.29 -30.50
CA ALA A 1045 -0.45 -57.15 -31.52
C ALA A 1045 0.91 -56.63 -32.07
N LEU A 1046 1.10 -55.30 -32.12
CA LEU A 1046 2.39 -54.74 -32.53
C LEU A 1046 3.37 -54.66 -31.36
N ALA A 1047 2.88 -54.40 -30.15
CA ALA A 1047 3.68 -54.44 -28.93
C ALA A 1047 4.24 -55.86 -28.70
N ASP A 1048 3.44 -56.90 -28.89
CA ASP A 1048 3.87 -58.30 -28.77
C ASP A 1048 5.00 -58.64 -29.74
N HIS A 1049 4.96 -58.10 -30.96
CA HIS A 1049 6.00 -58.30 -31.95
C HIS A 1049 7.26 -57.46 -31.67
N GLU A 1050 7.12 -56.15 -31.43
CA GLU A 1050 8.24 -55.23 -31.32
C GLU A 1050 8.90 -55.25 -29.93
N CYS A 1051 8.12 -55.52 -28.87
CA CYS A 1051 8.56 -55.56 -27.48
C CYS A 1051 8.72 -56.98 -26.92
N ALA A 1052 8.69 -58.01 -27.79
CA ALA A 1052 8.98 -59.39 -27.42
C ALA A 1052 10.26 -59.50 -26.57
N GLY A 1053 10.11 -59.96 -25.32
CA GLY A 1053 11.22 -60.17 -24.39
C GLY A 1053 11.67 -58.97 -23.56
N TYR A 1054 10.96 -57.83 -23.58
CA TYR A 1054 11.32 -56.63 -22.81
C TYR A 1054 10.49 -56.37 -21.54
N GLY A 1055 9.31 -56.96 -21.35
CA GLY A 1055 8.55 -56.79 -20.10
C GLY A 1055 7.16 -57.41 -20.10
N GLU A 1056 6.45 -57.32 -18.97
CA GLU A 1056 5.11 -57.89 -18.73
C GLU A 1056 3.96 -57.03 -19.27
N GLN A 1057 4.23 -55.81 -19.76
CA GLN A 1057 3.16 -54.91 -20.19
C GLN A 1057 2.73 -55.21 -21.63
N PRO A 1058 1.42 -55.25 -21.92
CA PRO A 1058 0.88 -55.56 -23.25
C PRO A 1058 0.95 -54.38 -24.23
N TRP A 1059 1.75 -53.35 -23.93
CA TRP A 1059 1.84 -52.13 -24.71
C TRP A 1059 3.29 -51.65 -24.86
N GLY A 1060 3.52 -50.88 -25.92
CA GLY A 1060 4.75 -50.10 -26.12
C GLY A 1060 4.40 -48.67 -26.54
N ILE A 1061 5.41 -47.81 -26.67
CA ILE A 1061 5.24 -46.43 -27.11
C ILE A 1061 6.06 -46.19 -28.37
N LEU A 1062 5.42 -45.67 -29.40
CA LEU A 1062 6.10 -45.01 -30.50
C LEU A 1062 6.45 -43.59 -30.06
N ALA A 1063 7.73 -43.24 -30.04
CA ALA A 1063 8.23 -41.94 -29.61
C ALA A 1063 8.98 -41.25 -30.75
N SER A 1064 8.83 -39.93 -30.87
CA SER A 1064 9.69 -39.09 -31.71
C SER A 1064 10.69 -38.36 -30.84
N SER A 1065 11.98 -38.42 -31.17
CA SER A 1065 13.01 -37.60 -30.52
C SER A 1065 13.03 -36.16 -31.07
N TRP A 1066 13.75 -35.27 -30.39
CA TRP A 1066 14.05 -33.92 -30.87
C TRP A 1066 14.90 -33.90 -32.15
N ALA A 1067 15.61 -34.99 -32.46
CA ALA A 1067 16.34 -35.14 -33.71
C ALA A 1067 15.45 -35.62 -34.88
N GLY A 1068 14.12 -35.71 -34.69
CA GLY A 1068 13.18 -36.19 -35.70
C GLY A 1068 13.28 -37.70 -35.96
N GLU A 1069 13.90 -38.47 -35.05
CA GLU A 1069 13.93 -39.94 -35.15
C GLU A 1069 12.67 -40.52 -34.52
N THR A 1070 11.98 -41.41 -35.24
CA THR A 1070 10.89 -42.21 -34.68
C THR A 1070 11.42 -43.55 -34.17
N LEU A 1071 11.14 -43.88 -32.90
CA LEU A 1071 11.62 -45.08 -32.24
C LEU A 1071 10.52 -45.79 -31.44
N VAL A 1072 10.64 -47.09 -31.29
CA VAL A 1072 9.79 -47.89 -30.39
C VAL A 1072 10.46 -47.98 -29.03
N LEU A 1073 9.75 -47.52 -27.99
CA LEU A 1073 10.10 -47.61 -26.58
C LEU A 1073 9.31 -48.75 -25.93
N CYS A 1074 10.02 -49.72 -25.37
CA CYS A 1074 9.43 -50.87 -24.70
C CYS A 1074 9.63 -50.75 -23.17
N PRO A 1075 8.60 -50.99 -22.36
CA PRO A 1075 8.69 -50.93 -20.91
C PRO A 1075 9.50 -52.12 -20.36
N LYS A 1076 10.50 -51.85 -19.52
CA LYS A 1076 11.29 -52.83 -18.77
C LYS A 1076 11.73 -52.25 -17.42
N GLU A 1077 11.42 -52.93 -16.32
CA GLU A 1077 11.92 -52.60 -14.97
C GLU A 1077 11.71 -51.13 -14.56
N GLY A 1078 10.54 -50.54 -14.89
CA GLY A 1078 10.22 -49.13 -14.58
C GLY A 1078 10.90 -48.10 -15.48
N THR A 1079 11.54 -48.53 -16.57
CA THR A 1079 12.15 -47.66 -17.58
C THR A 1079 11.68 -48.02 -18.99
N LEU A 1080 11.74 -47.05 -19.90
CA LEU A 1080 11.38 -47.22 -21.32
C LEU A 1080 12.63 -47.28 -22.16
N HIS A 1081 12.91 -48.45 -22.74
CA HIS A 1081 14.12 -48.66 -23.54
C HIS A 1081 13.85 -48.56 -25.05
N PRO A 1082 14.72 -47.87 -25.81
CA PRO A 1082 14.64 -47.85 -27.25
C PRO A 1082 14.98 -49.23 -27.82
N ARG A 1083 14.07 -49.80 -28.63
CA ARG A 1083 14.24 -51.12 -29.24
C ARG A 1083 14.59 -51.05 -30.72
N ARG A 1084 13.84 -50.25 -31.47
CA ARG A 1084 13.97 -50.12 -32.93
C ARG A 1084 13.87 -48.67 -33.34
N ARG A 1085 14.79 -48.21 -34.19
CA ARG A 1085 14.70 -46.93 -34.90
C ARG A 1085 14.03 -47.19 -36.25
N ILE A 1086 12.95 -46.49 -36.56
CA ILE A 1086 12.16 -46.73 -37.77
C ILE A 1086 12.74 -45.94 -38.94
N SER A 1087 12.89 -44.61 -38.79
CA SER A 1087 13.56 -43.72 -39.75
C SER A 1087 13.60 -42.31 -39.18
N LYS A 1088 14.48 -41.46 -39.72
CA LYS A 1088 14.30 -40.01 -39.66
C LYS A 1088 13.15 -39.61 -40.57
N MET A 1089 12.33 -38.67 -40.12
CA MET A 1089 11.22 -38.17 -40.93
C MET A 1089 11.65 -36.94 -41.72
N GLU A 1090 11.62 -37.08 -43.04
CA GLU A 1090 11.89 -36.01 -43.99
C GLU A 1090 10.66 -35.77 -44.86
N VAL A 1091 10.30 -34.51 -45.01
CA VAL A 1091 9.22 -34.04 -45.89
C VAL A 1091 9.86 -33.13 -46.93
N HIS A 1092 9.81 -33.55 -48.20
CA HIS A 1092 10.45 -32.84 -49.32
C HIS A 1092 11.95 -32.53 -49.08
N GLY A 1093 12.68 -33.46 -48.46
CA GLY A 1093 14.11 -33.30 -48.15
C GLY A 1093 14.42 -32.36 -46.98
N ARG A 1094 13.39 -31.87 -46.27
CA ARG A 1094 13.55 -31.10 -45.03
C ARG A 1094 13.28 -31.96 -43.81
N MET A 1095 14.09 -31.77 -42.77
CA MET A 1095 13.84 -32.35 -41.46
C MET A 1095 12.59 -31.71 -40.86
N VAL A 1096 11.70 -32.55 -40.34
CA VAL A 1096 10.46 -32.12 -39.68
C VAL A 1096 10.35 -32.74 -38.29
N ASP A 1097 9.83 -31.97 -37.35
CA ASP A 1097 9.53 -32.41 -36.00
C ASP A 1097 8.19 -33.13 -35.98
N ALA A 1098 8.14 -34.39 -35.58
CA ALA A 1098 6.87 -35.05 -35.30
C ALA A 1098 6.29 -34.53 -33.98
N ILE A 1099 5.21 -33.75 -34.09
CA ILE A 1099 4.47 -33.17 -32.98
C ILE A 1099 3.24 -34.00 -32.59
N GLY A 1100 2.84 -34.97 -33.43
CA GLY A 1100 1.80 -35.94 -33.11
C GLY A 1100 1.95 -37.21 -33.93
N MET A 1101 1.53 -38.35 -33.40
CA MET A 1101 1.58 -39.64 -34.10
C MET A 1101 0.31 -40.44 -33.83
N HIS A 1102 -0.14 -41.20 -34.82
CA HIS A 1102 -1.23 -42.17 -34.65
C HIS A 1102 -0.96 -43.39 -35.54
N LEU A 1103 -1.12 -44.58 -34.98
CA LEU A 1103 -0.86 -45.82 -35.68
C LEU A 1103 -2.18 -46.53 -36.01
N THR A 1104 -2.40 -46.79 -37.29
CA THR A 1104 -3.47 -47.66 -37.78
C THR A 1104 -2.93 -49.07 -38.05
N SER A 1105 -3.81 -50.03 -38.38
CA SER A 1105 -3.39 -51.39 -38.73
C SER A 1105 -2.47 -51.43 -39.97
N THR A 1106 -2.60 -50.47 -40.89
CA THR A 1106 -1.92 -50.43 -42.20
C THR A 1106 -0.89 -49.31 -42.35
N SER A 1107 -1.03 -48.22 -41.60
CA SER A 1107 -0.30 -46.96 -41.83
C SER A 1107 0.07 -46.24 -40.52
N LEU A 1108 1.28 -45.67 -40.47
CA LEU A 1108 1.70 -44.70 -39.46
C LEU A 1108 1.35 -43.30 -39.95
N TRP A 1109 0.54 -42.59 -39.19
CA TRP A 1109 0.27 -41.17 -39.42
C TRP A 1109 1.14 -40.33 -38.49
N VAL A 1110 1.68 -39.24 -39.02
CA VAL A 1110 2.53 -38.31 -38.28
C VAL A 1110 2.14 -36.88 -38.62
N LEU A 1111 1.82 -36.11 -37.60
CA LEU A 1111 1.66 -34.68 -37.67
C LEU A 1111 3.05 -34.05 -37.47
N ALA A 1112 3.60 -33.48 -38.53
CA ALA A 1112 4.94 -32.93 -38.59
C ALA A 1112 4.91 -31.41 -38.63
N LYS A 1113 5.92 -30.76 -38.04
CA LYS A 1113 6.14 -29.32 -38.11
C LYS A 1113 7.56 -29.04 -38.59
N SER A 1114 7.72 -28.20 -39.59
CA SER A 1114 9.04 -27.77 -40.06
C SER A 1114 9.68 -26.85 -39.02
N VAL A 1115 10.95 -27.11 -38.71
CA VAL A 1115 11.77 -26.26 -37.83
C VAL A 1115 12.07 -24.92 -38.48
N GLU A 1116 12.23 -24.89 -39.81
CA GLU A 1116 12.69 -23.73 -40.55
C GLU A 1116 11.61 -22.66 -40.75
N ASP A 1117 10.40 -23.07 -41.15
CA ASP A 1117 9.33 -22.15 -41.54
C ASP A 1117 8.04 -22.32 -40.72
N GLY A 1118 8.03 -23.23 -39.74
CA GLY A 1118 6.88 -23.52 -38.90
C GLY A 1118 5.70 -24.16 -39.62
N SER A 1119 5.84 -24.53 -40.91
CA SER A 1119 4.76 -25.17 -41.66
C SER A 1119 4.46 -26.56 -41.12
N SER A 1120 3.17 -26.90 -41.02
CA SER A 1120 2.74 -28.22 -40.55
C SER A 1120 2.31 -29.11 -41.72
N TRP A 1121 2.56 -30.40 -41.57
CA TRP A 1121 2.32 -31.42 -42.57
C TRP A 1121 1.70 -32.64 -41.91
N LEU A 1122 0.76 -33.29 -42.58
CA LEU A 1122 0.26 -34.61 -42.22
C LEU A 1122 0.91 -35.63 -43.15
N VAL A 1123 1.69 -36.54 -42.57
CA VAL A 1123 2.44 -37.58 -43.28
C VAL A 1123 1.84 -38.93 -42.96
N ARG A 1124 1.43 -39.68 -43.96
CA ARG A 1124 1.00 -41.08 -43.84
C ARG A 1124 2.08 -41.97 -44.43
N GLN A 1125 2.59 -42.89 -43.65
CA GLN A 1125 3.55 -43.89 -44.08
C GLN A 1125 2.92 -45.28 -43.97
N SER A 1126 2.59 -45.87 -45.12
CA SER A 1126 2.06 -47.24 -45.19
C SER A 1126 3.12 -48.28 -44.81
N ARG A 1127 2.67 -49.48 -44.44
CA ARG A 1127 3.57 -50.64 -44.19
C ARG A 1127 4.47 -51.01 -45.37
N SER A 1128 4.07 -50.71 -46.61
CA SER A 1128 4.90 -50.94 -47.81
C SER A 1128 5.99 -49.87 -48.00
N GLY A 1129 6.02 -48.85 -47.14
CA GLY A 1129 6.96 -47.73 -47.22
C GLY A 1129 6.48 -46.57 -48.10
N ALA A 1130 5.32 -46.68 -48.76
CA ALA A 1130 4.74 -45.55 -49.50
C ALA A 1130 4.36 -44.42 -48.53
N LYS A 1131 4.76 -43.19 -48.88
CA LYS A 1131 4.54 -41.98 -48.09
C LYS A 1131 3.58 -41.04 -48.83
N ASP A 1132 2.46 -40.71 -48.19
CA ASP A 1132 1.56 -39.63 -48.63
C ASP A 1132 1.82 -38.41 -47.73
N ILE A 1133 2.06 -37.24 -48.33
CA ILE A 1133 2.42 -36.02 -47.61
C ILE A 1133 1.42 -34.93 -47.98
N HIS A 1134 0.79 -34.34 -46.97
CA HIS A 1134 -0.19 -33.27 -47.14
C HIS A 1134 0.16 -32.06 -46.29
N GLN A 1135 0.25 -30.88 -46.92
CA GLN A 1135 0.49 -29.63 -46.19
C GLN A 1135 -0.79 -29.18 -45.48
N LEU A 1136 -0.66 -28.81 -44.20
CA LEU A 1136 -1.77 -28.24 -43.42
C LEU A 1136 -1.87 -26.73 -43.63
N PRO A 1137 -3.07 -26.14 -43.41
CA PRO A 1137 -3.24 -24.69 -43.48
C PRO A 1137 -2.22 -23.94 -42.59
N ARG A 1138 -1.57 -22.93 -43.18
CA ARG A 1138 -0.63 -22.04 -42.47
C ARG A 1138 -1.35 -21.13 -41.47
N GLY A 1139 -0.61 -20.59 -40.50
CA GLY A 1139 -1.12 -19.62 -39.51
C GLY A 1139 -1.86 -20.24 -38.31
N ARG A 1140 -1.83 -21.57 -38.18
CA ARG A 1140 -2.46 -22.32 -37.08
C ARG A 1140 -1.41 -22.94 -36.17
N SER A 1141 -1.68 -22.94 -34.87
CA SER A 1141 -0.97 -23.74 -33.89
C SER A 1141 -1.70 -25.08 -33.75
N TRP A 1142 -1.08 -26.17 -34.20
CA TRP A 1142 -1.68 -27.49 -34.14
C TRP A 1142 -1.37 -28.14 -32.78
N ALA A 1143 -2.39 -28.66 -32.11
CA ALA A 1143 -2.22 -29.41 -30.88
C ALA A 1143 -1.37 -30.67 -31.14
N THR A 1144 -0.60 -31.11 -30.14
CA THR A 1144 0.18 -32.34 -30.24
C THR A 1144 -0.73 -33.57 -30.16
N GLY A 1145 -0.60 -34.51 -31.08
CA GLY A 1145 -1.45 -35.70 -31.17
C GLY A 1145 -2.69 -35.49 -32.04
N PHE A 1146 -3.39 -36.59 -32.35
CA PHE A 1146 -4.61 -36.61 -33.17
C PHE A 1146 -5.31 -37.97 -33.13
N CYS A 1147 -6.54 -38.02 -33.66
CA CYS A 1147 -7.46 -39.12 -33.41
C CYS A 1147 -8.00 -39.81 -34.64
N GLY A 1148 -7.97 -41.14 -34.66
CA GLY A 1148 -8.70 -41.94 -35.66
C GLY A 1148 -10.15 -42.11 -35.25
N VAL A 1149 -11.08 -41.64 -36.08
CA VAL A 1149 -12.53 -41.64 -35.86
C VAL A 1149 -13.17 -42.46 -36.96
N GLY A 1150 -13.73 -43.60 -36.59
CA GLY A 1150 -14.41 -44.50 -37.52
C GLY A 1150 -15.03 -45.68 -36.78
N PRO A 1151 -16.10 -46.28 -37.32
CA PRO A 1151 -16.69 -47.46 -36.70
C PRO A 1151 -15.63 -48.56 -36.64
N SER A 1152 -15.32 -49.04 -35.44
CA SER A 1152 -14.40 -50.18 -35.26
C SER A 1152 -14.97 -51.52 -35.77
N SER A 1153 -16.08 -51.48 -36.52
CA SER A 1153 -16.76 -52.68 -37.00
C SER A 1153 -15.91 -53.38 -38.05
N SER A 1154 -15.65 -54.65 -37.78
CA SER A 1154 -14.56 -55.48 -38.30
C SER A 1154 -14.62 -55.86 -39.78
N ASN A 1155 -15.42 -55.19 -40.63
CA ASN A 1155 -15.76 -55.69 -41.97
C ASN A 1155 -15.50 -54.74 -43.15
N VAL A 1156 -14.85 -53.59 -42.96
CA VAL A 1156 -14.58 -52.68 -44.09
C VAL A 1156 -13.09 -52.29 -44.12
N SER A 1157 -12.47 -52.44 -45.28
CA SER A 1157 -11.10 -52.05 -45.63
C SER A 1157 -10.90 -50.52 -45.70
N GLU A 1158 -11.75 -49.74 -45.04
CA GLU A 1158 -11.70 -48.28 -45.06
C GLU A 1158 -10.85 -47.80 -43.88
N GLU A 1159 -9.90 -46.91 -44.16
CA GLU A 1159 -9.11 -46.27 -43.11
C GLU A 1159 -9.97 -45.30 -42.30
N PRO A 1160 -9.71 -45.15 -40.99
CA PRO A 1160 -10.46 -44.22 -40.14
C PRO A 1160 -10.27 -42.78 -40.61
N ASP A 1161 -11.30 -41.94 -40.42
CA ASP A 1161 -11.16 -40.50 -40.60
C ASP A 1161 -10.28 -39.95 -39.49
N MET A 1162 -9.32 -39.09 -39.81
CA MET A 1162 -8.43 -38.52 -38.79
C MET A 1162 -8.98 -37.18 -38.31
N VAL A 1163 -9.04 -36.94 -37.01
CA VAL A 1163 -9.43 -35.66 -36.41
C VAL A 1163 -8.20 -35.02 -35.78
N ILE A 1164 -7.89 -33.81 -36.22
CA ILE A 1164 -6.78 -32.98 -35.74
C ILE A 1164 -7.34 -31.67 -35.17
N LEU A 1165 -6.63 -31.05 -34.21
CA LEU A 1165 -7.10 -29.88 -33.48
C LEU A 1165 -6.13 -28.70 -33.68
N ALA A 1166 -6.70 -27.52 -33.94
CA ALA A 1166 -5.93 -26.29 -34.19
C ALA A 1166 -6.41 -25.13 -33.32
N GLY A 1167 -5.46 -24.39 -32.73
CA GLY A 1167 -5.65 -23.04 -32.23
C GLY A 1167 -5.16 -21.99 -33.24
N LEU A 1168 -5.74 -20.79 -33.22
CA LEU A 1168 -5.29 -19.68 -34.05
C LEU A 1168 -4.12 -18.95 -33.36
N SER A 1169 -3.02 -18.75 -34.11
CA SER A 1169 -1.71 -18.40 -33.54
C SER A 1169 -1.62 -17.03 -32.85
N LEU A 1170 -2.57 -16.10 -33.07
CA LEU A 1170 -2.38 -14.68 -32.71
C LEU A 1170 -3.65 -13.90 -32.32
N THR A 1171 -4.85 -14.49 -32.32
CA THR A 1171 -6.10 -13.79 -31.98
C THR A 1171 -7.08 -14.70 -31.25
N SER A 1172 -7.88 -14.14 -30.35
CA SER A 1172 -8.85 -14.77 -29.42
C SER A 1172 -10.04 -15.50 -30.08
N SER A 1173 -9.78 -16.23 -31.15
CA SER A 1173 -10.77 -17.00 -31.89
C SER A 1173 -10.80 -18.44 -31.39
N ASN A 1174 -12.02 -18.99 -31.33
CA ASN A 1174 -12.30 -20.34 -30.87
C ASN A 1174 -11.41 -21.38 -31.55
N PRO A 1175 -10.97 -22.43 -30.83
CA PRO A 1175 -10.29 -23.57 -31.45
C PRO A 1175 -11.14 -24.20 -32.55
N GLU A 1176 -10.46 -24.82 -33.52
CA GLU A 1176 -11.05 -25.46 -34.70
C GLU A 1176 -10.77 -26.96 -34.66
N LEU A 1177 -11.82 -27.77 -34.82
CA LEU A 1177 -11.69 -29.22 -35.01
C LEU A 1177 -11.72 -29.52 -36.51
N TRP A 1178 -10.75 -30.28 -37.00
CA TRP A 1178 -10.62 -30.60 -38.42
C TRP A 1178 -10.76 -32.09 -38.63
N GLN A 1179 -11.75 -32.50 -39.44
CA GLN A 1179 -11.87 -33.88 -39.92
C GLN A 1179 -11.12 -34.04 -41.24
N VAL A 1180 -10.26 -35.04 -41.29
CA VAL A 1180 -9.39 -35.39 -42.40
C VAL A 1180 -9.87 -36.72 -42.96
N ARG A 1181 -10.51 -36.68 -44.13
CA ARG A 1181 -11.01 -37.88 -44.82
C ARG A 1181 -10.10 -38.27 -45.97
N MET A 1182 -9.77 -39.55 -46.06
CA MET A 1182 -9.07 -40.13 -47.21
C MET A 1182 -10.09 -40.55 -48.28
N GLY A 1183 -10.35 -39.66 -49.24
CA GLY A 1183 -11.19 -39.97 -50.39
C GLY A 1183 -10.40 -40.60 -51.54
N LYS A 1184 -11.10 -41.25 -52.48
CA LYS A 1184 -10.50 -41.74 -53.75
C LYS A 1184 -9.83 -40.62 -54.58
N ALA A 1185 -10.19 -39.35 -54.33
CA ALA A 1185 -9.68 -38.17 -55.00
C ALA A 1185 -8.57 -37.42 -54.23
N GLY A 1186 -8.13 -37.94 -53.07
CA GLY A 1186 -7.15 -37.31 -52.20
C GLY A 1186 -7.70 -36.95 -50.82
N LEU A 1187 -6.86 -36.26 -50.02
CA LEU A 1187 -7.15 -35.87 -48.65
C LEU A 1187 -8.08 -34.65 -48.63
N HIS A 1188 -9.25 -34.76 -47.99
CA HIS A 1188 -10.18 -33.65 -47.80
C HIS A 1188 -10.17 -33.17 -46.35
N PHE A 1189 -9.96 -31.87 -46.16
CA PHE A 1189 -10.04 -31.18 -44.87
C PHE A 1189 -11.41 -30.52 -44.71
N LEU A 1190 -12.20 -30.99 -43.75
CA LEU A 1190 -13.51 -30.41 -43.43
C LEU A 1190 -13.40 -29.68 -42.07
N PRO A 1191 -13.62 -28.35 -42.03
CA PRO A 1191 -13.74 -27.63 -40.76
C PRO A 1191 -15.06 -28.07 -40.08
N GLY A 1192 -14.96 -28.50 -38.82
CA GLY A 1192 -16.08 -28.96 -37.98
C GLY A 1192 -16.57 -27.92 -36.99
#